data_AF-A0A0L7QR89-F1
#
_entry.id   AF-A0A0L7QR89-F1
#
_cell.length_a   1.000
_cell.length_b   1.000
_cell.length_c   1.000
_cell.angle_alpha   90.00
_cell.angle_beta   90.00
_cell.angle_gamma   90.00
#
_symmetry.space_group_name_H-M   'P 1'
#
loop_
_entity.id
_entity.type
_entity.pdbx_description
1 polymer ?
#
loop_
_entity_poly.entity_id
_entity_poly.type
_entity_poly.pdbx_seq_one_letter_code
_entity_poly.pdbx_strand_id
1 'polypeptide(L)'
;MFDVKIFAILIAIFCLNSRFVLSDDEADYCYADDEHPYLQAGTKTGYHFSHGLVKNTTVSNCEPVQIWMLIRHGTRYPGKDEIKKMQKKLPKLQRKIIANHKKDKHGELCLKDLQKLQTWEIESGLDKSKHKFLAKQGENELLSLGARFKHYFPQLLQSEPDDTLENRYKFRATNTQRTIASMNHFINGAFGNATIDNTEVVPTSEDTLLKVYKTCKPWLEDMKNSSTAVEVNNFINGTEFNQVIGNVSRRLGFADNLSLDDVLIIYTACTFENAWYIDKRSPWCAAFTKDEMRIFEYESDLHYYYRSSYGEKMSSAVGCPPLQDMFNHFTKLENGESKEEPQGIFYFAHSATVQLLLTSMGIAKDSTPPTASNFEDMENRKWNTSRLVPFAANLAAVFYKCDSSNKVRFYLNEKPVDYEGCEMGVCDWEYLKEKMGPNAFNSGTFKMNASVLFLLFLISHVYTRDVDYCFVDEDDPYLYMATKTAYHFVHAGKTRFQDVPNCKAKQVWMLATHGTQCASEAEIIQMLTLTELQSHIINNHETRNNGHMCNRDLENLKRWTPSSYLRIERAEVLTPQGVEDMRLLGRRLHSNFPELLSSRVVNLTEDKYVMKTTHIRNSLFAFMEGLFEDRNAVQVEEVPENDTLLTTYKSCNVWDNEHTNASIQEVISFEEGPEFQNLVQNVSRRLGFLYDVPKELILTIYDICRYEKAWTVTKLSPWCAVFSKEELRVLEYREDLYYYYKAGYGREINAQLGCTLLQDMMNHFWKMEQDTDSNEPKGIFYFSDIVSLQNLLTTLNINKDQMQLTAFNYKHMAKRQWRTSFISPIAANLIATFYKCDSINQPNKVMFYLAEKLVLLDGCDVGLCDWEYIKQKFNPVLKHCSLNVCWNGNGAAAYIPNFVLVLLLCFSLVFVRK
;
A
#
# COMPACT_ATOMS: atom_id res chain seq x y z
N MET A 1 -2.54 80.62 25.12
CA MET A 1 -1.13 80.30 24.84
C MET A 1 -0.66 79.38 25.95
N PHE A 2 -0.95 78.08 25.80
CA PHE A 2 -0.47 77.01 26.69
C PHE A 2 0.12 75.94 25.80
N ASP A 3 1.32 75.53 26.17
CA ASP A 3 2.41 75.12 25.29
C ASP A 3 2.19 73.78 24.59
N VAL A 4 2.29 73.77 23.25
CA VAL A 4 2.41 72.58 22.40
C VAL A 4 3.59 71.68 22.87
N LYS A 5 4.55 72.26 23.60
CA LYS A 5 5.64 71.52 24.25
C LYS A 5 5.18 70.56 25.35
N ILE A 6 4.12 70.86 26.10
CA ILE A 6 3.64 69.99 27.19
C ILE A 6 2.96 68.74 26.62
N PHE A 7 2.22 68.89 25.52
CA PHE A 7 1.56 67.76 24.85
C PHE A 7 2.58 66.83 24.16
N ALA A 8 3.63 67.39 23.57
CA ALA A 8 4.74 66.61 23.02
C ALA A 8 5.55 65.88 24.10
N ILE A 9 5.73 66.48 25.29
CA ILE A 9 6.41 65.85 26.44
C ILE A 9 5.55 64.72 27.02
N LEU A 10 4.22 64.88 27.09
CA LEU A 10 3.32 63.82 27.56
C LEU A 10 3.26 62.64 26.59
N ILE A 11 3.28 62.88 25.27
CA ILE A 11 3.39 61.81 24.27
C ILE A 11 4.76 61.15 24.34
N ALA A 12 5.85 61.91 24.53
CA ALA A 12 7.18 61.35 24.72
C ALA A 12 7.28 60.53 26.02
N ILE A 13 6.68 60.95 27.12
CA ILE A 13 6.63 60.20 28.39
C ILE A 13 5.73 58.96 28.26
N PHE A 14 4.63 59.03 27.51
CA PHE A 14 3.80 57.86 27.21
C PHE A 14 4.52 56.86 26.29
N CYS A 15 5.30 57.35 25.33
CA CYS A 15 6.18 56.55 24.47
C CYS A 15 7.46 56.06 25.17
N LEU A 16 7.91 56.72 26.25
CA LEU A 16 9.04 56.30 27.08
C LEU A 16 8.59 55.31 28.18
N ASN A 17 7.39 55.47 28.75
CA ASN A 17 6.82 54.51 29.71
C ASN A 17 6.32 53.23 29.03
N SER A 18 6.03 53.25 27.73
CA SER A 18 5.83 52.03 26.93
C SER A 18 7.13 51.44 26.37
N ARG A 19 8.29 52.03 26.68
CA ARG A 19 9.63 51.51 26.35
C ARG A 19 10.50 51.15 27.56
N PHE A 20 9.93 51.16 28.76
CA PHE A 20 10.57 50.68 29.99
C PHE A 20 9.64 49.75 30.78
N VAL A 21 9.25 48.64 30.14
CA VAL A 21 9.05 47.35 30.80
C VAL A 21 9.75 46.31 29.93
N LEU A 22 11.07 46.41 29.86
CA LEU A 22 11.94 45.35 29.32
C LEU A 22 13.18 45.30 30.21
N SER A 23 13.03 44.65 31.36
CA SER A 23 14.12 43.92 31.99
C SER A 23 13.57 42.65 32.61
N ASP A 24 14.07 41.53 32.08
CA ASP A 24 14.22 40.22 32.73
C ASP A 24 12.98 39.53 33.30
N ASP A 25 12.33 38.73 32.45
CA ASP A 25 11.72 37.46 32.88
C ASP A 25 11.72 36.39 31.76
N GLU A 26 12.03 36.73 30.49
CA GLU A 26 12.11 35.74 29.39
C GLU A 26 13.46 35.00 29.27
N ALA A 27 14.49 35.40 30.04
CA ALA A 27 15.85 34.84 29.91
C ALA A 27 16.04 33.44 30.55
N ASP A 28 15.05 32.93 31.30
CA ASP A 28 15.19 31.71 32.12
C ASP A 28 14.24 30.55 31.74
N TYR A 29 13.46 30.66 30.65
CA TYR A 29 12.59 29.54 30.25
C TYR A 29 13.40 28.37 29.68
N CYS A 30 13.34 27.24 30.38
CA CYS A 30 13.85 25.94 29.94
C CYS A 30 12.70 24.98 29.66
N TYR A 31 12.58 24.48 28.43
CA TYR A 31 11.61 23.42 28.10
C TYR A 31 11.83 22.16 28.97
N ALA A 32 13.09 21.88 29.29
CA ALA A 32 13.50 20.82 30.20
C ALA A 32 12.88 20.91 31.61
N ASP A 33 12.46 22.10 32.02
CA ASP A 33 11.87 22.43 33.34
C ASP A 33 10.38 22.77 33.25
N ASP A 34 9.80 22.83 32.04
CA ASP A 34 8.37 23.07 31.89
C ASP A 34 7.58 21.87 32.45
N GLU A 35 6.87 22.14 33.55
CA GLU A 35 5.95 21.19 34.18
C GLU A 35 4.73 20.91 33.29
N HIS A 36 4.34 21.88 32.44
CA HIS A 36 3.13 21.85 31.63
C HIS A 36 3.37 22.13 30.13
N PRO A 37 4.27 21.41 29.45
CA PRO A 37 4.59 21.69 28.06
C PRO A 37 3.48 21.27 27.13
N TYR A 38 3.50 21.84 25.94
CA TYR A 38 2.61 21.43 24.87
C TYR A 38 3.07 20.08 24.29
N LEU A 39 2.20 19.06 24.37
CA LEU A 39 2.50 17.68 23.95
C LEU A 39 1.59 17.17 22.83
N GLN A 40 0.70 18.03 22.33
CA GLN A 40 -0.21 17.71 21.23
C GLN A 40 0.53 17.85 19.90
N ALA A 41 0.28 16.91 18.99
CA ALA A 41 1.03 16.71 17.75
C ALA A 41 0.15 16.12 16.63
N GLY A 42 -1.09 16.57 16.53
CA GLY A 42 -2.10 16.03 15.63
C GLY A 42 -2.28 14.53 15.81
N THR A 43 -2.39 13.78 14.71
CA THR A 43 -2.53 12.31 14.78
C THR A 43 -1.29 11.57 15.31
N LYS A 44 -0.17 12.25 15.54
CA LYS A 44 1.06 11.68 16.13
C LYS A 44 1.13 11.88 17.65
N THR A 45 0.12 12.49 18.27
CA THR A 45 0.01 12.62 19.73
C THR A 45 0.03 11.25 20.40
N GLY A 46 0.91 11.07 21.40
CA GLY A 46 0.94 9.87 22.23
C GLY A 46 -0.36 9.70 23.00
N TYR A 47 -0.88 8.47 23.10
CA TYR A 47 -2.23 8.25 23.63
C TYR A 47 -2.37 8.71 25.08
N HIS A 48 -1.30 8.52 25.87
CA HIS A 48 -1.20 8.91 27.28
C HIS A 48 -1.63 10.36 27.55
N PHE A 49 -1.32 11.27 26.63
CA PHE A 49 -1.60 12.71 26.81
C PHE A 49 -3.01 13.12 26.37
N SER A 50 -3.75 12.21 25.74
CA SER A 50 -5.05 12.50 25.11
C SER A 50 -6.20 11.74 25.74
N HIS A 51 -5.96 10.53 26.23
CA HIS A 51 -7.02 9.66 26.75
C HIS A 51 -7.65 10.17 28.04
N GLY A 52 -8.91 9.82 28.24
CA GLY A 52 -9.64 10.04 29.49
C GLY A 52 -9.54 8.84 30.44
N LEU A 53 -10.46 8.84 31.40
CA LEU A 53 -10.75 7.69 32.25
C LEU A 53 -12.27 7.54 32.31
N VAL A 54 -12.77 6.34 32.07
CA VAL A 54 -14.19 6.04 32.20
C VAL A 54 -14.51 5.87 33.69
N LYS A 55 -15.04 6.94 34.30
CA LYS A 55 -15.32 6.96 35.75
C LYS A 55 -16.60 6.25 36.16
N ASN A 56 -17.60 6.26 35.28
CA ASN A 56 -18.90 5.66 35.55
C ASN A 56 -19.42 4.96 34.30
N THR A 57 -19.69 3.67 34.41
CA THR A 57 -20.29 2.85 33.34
C THR A 57 -21.76 2.53 33.58
N THR A 58 -22.32 2.89 34.74
CA THR A 58 -23.72 2.65 35.05
C THR A 58 -24.64 3.58 34.26
N VAL A 59 -25.76 3.04 33.82
CA VAL A 59 -26.89 3.77 33.24
C VAL A 59 -28.13 3.33 34.02
N SER A 60 -28.90 4.27 34.55
CA SER A 60 -30.01 3.97 35.46
C SER A 60 -31.04 3.05 34.83
N ASN A 61 -31.42 1.98 35.54
CA ASN A 61 -32.37 0.94 35.11
C ASN A 61 -31.98 0.26 33.79
N CYS A 62 -30.67 0.08 33.57
CA CYS A 62 -30.13 -0.53 32.37
C CYS A 62 -28.97 -1.49 32.66
N GLU A 63 -28.85 -2.55 31.86
CA GLU A 63 -27.72 -3.47 31.88
C GLU A 63 -26.97 -3.45 30.54
N PRO A 64 -25.63 -3.35 30.54
CA PRO A 64 -24.85 -3.42 29.32
C PRO A 64 -24.80 -4.86 28.80
N VAL A 65 -25.03 -5.04 27.50
CA VAL A 65 -25.12 -6.36 26.87
C VAL A 65 -24.10 -6.61 25.76
N GLN A 66 -23.59 -5.55 25.11
CA GLN A 66 -22.56 -5.66 24.09
C GLN A 66 -21.68 -4.40 24.06
N ILE A 67 -20.39 -4.58 23.80
CA ILE A 67 -19.46 -3.51 23.49
C ILE A 67 -18.92 -3.67 22.06
N TRP A 68 -19.03 -2.60 21.28
CA TRP A 68 -18.48 -2.49 19.94
C TRP A 68 -17.37 -1.44 19.95
N MET A 69 -16.18 -1.74 19.43
CA MET A 69 -15.06 -0.81 19.41
C MET A 69 -14.35 -0.75 18.06
N LEU A 70 -14.06 0.46 17.60
CA LEU A 70 -13.09 0.73 16.56
C LEU A 70 -11.84 1.38 17.16
N ILE A 71 -10.71 0.69 17.05
CA ILE A 71 -9.44 1.02 17.72
C ILE A 71 -8.38 1.28 16.65
N ARG A 72 -7.74 2.45 16.67
CA ARG A 72 -6.54 2.74 15.89
C ARG A 72 -5.35 2.00 16.48
N HIS A 73 -4.41 1.58 15.64
CA HIS A 73 -3.12 1.07 16.14
C HIS A 73 -2.42 2.04 17.12
N GLY A 74 -1.61 1.48 18.02
CA GLY A 74 -0.82 2.24 18.98
C GLY A 74 0.34 3.00 18.36
N THR A 75 1.14 3.61 19.23
CA THR A 75 2.34 4.35 18.87
C THR A 75 3.30 3.49 18.05
N ARG A 76 3.81 4.06 16.94
CA ARG A 76 4.65 3.37 15.96
C ARG A 76 5.95 4.13 15.70
N TYR A 77 6.90 3.46 15.03
CA TYR A 77 8.04 4.13 14.41
C TYR A 77 7.62 4.98 13.20
N PRO A 78 8.46 5.93 12.74
CA PRO A 78 8.14 6.83 11.65
C PRO A 78 8.13 6.09 10.30
N GLY A 79 7.76 6.80 9.23
CA GLY A 79 7.91 6.34 7.86
C GLY A 79 9.37 6.08 7.50
N LYS A 80 9.60 5.28 6.45
CA LYS A 80 10.94 4.88 6.02
C LYS A 80 11.83 6.09 5.68
N ASP A 81 11.26 7.09 5.01
CA ASP A 81 12.00 8.29 4.62
C ASP A 81 12.15 9.30 5.76
N GLU A 82 11.17 9.42 6.66
CA GLU A 82 11.31 10.13 7.93
C GLU A 82 12.49 9.55 8.73
N ILE A 83 12.59 8.22 8.88
CA ILE A 83 13.71 7.55 9.58
C ILE A 83 15.05 7.90 8.93
N LYS A 84 15.16 7.80 7.60
CA LYS A 84 16.40 8.18 6.89
C LYS A 84 16.76 9.65 7.10
N LYS A 85 15.77 10.56 7.03
CA LYS A 85 15.96 12.00 7.27
C LYS A 85 16.43 12.24 8.70
N MET A 86 15.82 11.59 9.70
CA MET A 86 16.23 11.68 11.11
C MET A 86 17.69 11.23 11.29
N GLN A 87 18.05 10.04 10.80
CA GLN A 87 19.40 9.49 10.87
C GLN A 87 20.46 10.38 10.20
N LYS A 88 20.10 11.05 9.10
CA LYS A 88 21.05 11.86 8.31
C LYS A 88 21.17 13.31 8.77
N LYS A 89 20.04 13.95 9.11
CA LYS A 89 19.96 15.40 9.37
C LYS A 89 20.14 15.73 10.86
N LEU A 90 19.48 15.01 11.77
CA LEU A 90 19.47 15.37 13.20
C LEU A 90 20.89 15.41 13.81
N PRO A 91 21.80 14.44 13.59
CA PRO A 91 23.17 14.53 14.13
C PRO A 91 23.99 15.70 13.57
N LYS A 92 23.64 16.20 12.38
CA LYS A 92 24.29 17.39 11.79
C LYS A 92 23.70 18.67 12.38
N LEU A 93 22.38 18.74 12.50
CA LEU A 93 21.68 19.87 13.12
C LEU A 93 22.10 20.01 14.59
N GLN A 94 22.11 18.92 15.36
CA GLN A 94 22.58 18.87 16.74
C GLN A 94 23.95 19.53 16.88
N ARG A 95 24.96 19.07 16.12
CA ARG A 95 26.32 19.62 16.17
C ARG A 95 26.37 21.12 15.83
N LYS A 96 25.60 21.56 14.83
CA LYS A 96 25.52 22.98 14.47
C LYS A 96 24.87 23.80 15.58
N ILE A 97 23.75 23.36 16.13
CA ILE A 97 23.05 24.03 17.25
C ILE A 97 23.99 24.17 18.45
N ILE A 98 24.69 23.11 18.84
CA ILE A 98 25.67 23.18 19.95
C ILE A 98 26.80 24.19 19.66
N ALA A 99 27.31 24.22 18.43
CA ALA A 99 28.35 25.19 18.03
C ALA A 99 27.83 26.63 18.09
N ASN A 100 26.65 26.90 17.54
CA ASN A 100 26.02 28.21 17.51
C ASN A 100 25.86 28.80 18.93
N HIS A 101 25.52 27.97 19.91
CA HIS A 101 25.34 28.42 21.30
C HIS A 101 26.67 28.57 22.05
N LYS A 102 27.56 27.56 21.98
CA LYS A 102 28.78 27.55 22.80
C LYS A 102 29.92 28.38 22.24
N LYS A 103 30.07 28.40 20.92
CA LYS A 103 31.19 29.07 20.24
C LYS A 103 30.80 30.47 19.80
N ASP A 104 29.66 30.57 19.11
CA ASP A 104 29.26 31.81 18.44
C ASP A 104 28.34 32.68 19.33
N LYS A 105 27.80 32.11 20.42
CA LYS A 105 26.92 32.79 21.39
C LYS A 105 25.68 33.44 20.75
N HIS A 106 25.12 32.80 19.72
CA HIS A 106 23.99 33.34 18.94
C HIS A 106 22.63 32.71 19.26
N GLY A 107 22.57 31.61 20.01
CA GLY A 107 21.32 30.88 20.28
C GLY A 107 20.66 31.25 21.60
N GLU A 108 19.35 31.00 21.69
CA GLU A 108 18.48 31.40 22.81
C GLU A 108 18.06 30.21 23.69
N LEU A 109 18.49 28.98 23.38
CA LEU A 109 18.19 27.83 24.25
C LEU A 109 18.89 27.99 25.60
N CYS A 110 18.16 27.74 26.68
CA CYS A 110 18.72 27.73 28.02
C CYS A 110 19.80 26.63 28.18
N LEU A 111 20.65 26.76 29.21
CA LEU A 111 21.76 25.84 29.43
C LEU A 111 21.32 24.38 29.59
N LYS A 112 20.18 24.14 30.26
CA LYS A 112 19.68 22.78 30.53
C LYS A 112 19.16 22.09 29.26
N ASP A 113 18.42 22.81 28.42
CA ASP A 113 17.97 22.31 27.12
C ASP A 113 19.14 22.00 26.21
N LEU A 114 20.13 22.90 26.17
CA LEU A 114 21.34 22.70 25.38
C LEU A 114 22.16 21.49 25.87
N GLN A 115 22.26 21.28 27.18
CA GLN A 115 22.92 20.10 27.76
C GLN A 115 22.18 18.81 27.38
N LYS A 116 20.84 18.77 27.49
CA LYS A 116 20.05 17.61 27.06
C LYS A 116 20.21 17.33 25.57
N LEU A 117 20.22 18.38 24.73
CA LEU A 117 20.47 18.24 23.30
C LEU A 117 21.89 17.76 23.01
N GLN A 118 22.89 18.17 23.81
CA GLN A 118 24.27 17.72 23.65
C GLN A 118 24.43 16.23 23.92
N THR A 119 23.71 15.70 24.91
CA THR A 119 23.72 14.26 25.26
C THR A 119 22.68 13.47 24.48
N TRP A 120 21.95 14.10 23.56
CA TRP A 120 20.96 13.41 22.74
C TRP A 120 21.64 12.39 21.84
N GLU A 121 21.07 11.19 21.82
CA GLU A 121 21.43 10.12 20.91
C GLU A 121 20.19 9.68 20.15
N ILE A 122 20.40 9.23 18.92
CA ILE A 122 19.32 8.72 18.10
C ILE A 122 18.76 7.43 18.69
N GLU A 123 17.45 7.25 18.59
CA GLU A 123 16.79 6.05 19.07
C GLU A 123 17.40 4.78 18.46
N SER A 124 17.92 3.90 19.30
CA SER A 124 18.57 2.64 18.91
C SER A 124 17.65 1.71 18.10
N GLY A 125 16.35 1.73 18.37
CA GLY A 125 15.32 0.99 17.66
C GLY A 125 14.92 1.56 16.30
N LEU A 126 15.45 2.72 15.91
CA LEU A 126 15.08 3.45 14.70
C LEU A 126 15.71 2.82 13.44
N ASP A 127 15.18 1.67 13.01
CA ASP A 127 15.59 0.94 11.81
C ASP A 127 14.58 1.13 10.67
N LYS A 128 15.09 1.47 9.47
CA LYS A 128 14.31 1.56 8.23
C LYS A 128 13.57 0.26 7.87
N SER A 129 14.06 -0.90 8.31
CA SER A 129 13.39 -2.20 8.12
C SER A 129 12.11 -2.32 8.96
N LYS A 130 12.08 -1.66 10.13
CA LYS A 130 10.96 -1.61 11.08
C LYS A 130 10.09 -0.36 10.92
N HIS A 131 10.17 0.32 9.77
CA HIS A 131 9.38 1.53 9.51
C HIS A 131 7.88 1.26 9.70
N LYS A 132 7.18 2.21 10.34
CA LYS A 132 5.76 2.12 10.69
C LYS A 132 5.37 0.87 11.52
N PHE A 133 6.32 0.13 12.10
CA PHE A 133 5.98 -0.96 13.01
C PHE A 133 5.51 -0.40 14.35
N LEU A 134 4.68 -1.16 15.07
CA LEU A 134 4.31 -0.83 16.45
C LEU A 134 5.59 -0.68 17.28
N ALA A 135 5.71 0.44 17.99
CA ALA A 135 6.81 0.70 18.89
C ALA A 135 6.45 0.16 20.28
N LYS A 136 7.45 0.04 21.18
CA LYS A 136 7.22 -0.52 22.51
C LYS A 136 6.12 0.20 23.29
N GLN A 137 6.06 1.52 23.19
CA GLN A 137 5.01 2.30 23.83
C GLN A 137 3.62 1.98 23.27
N GLY A 138 3.51 1.69 21.97
CA GLY A 138 2.26 1.24 21.35
C GLY A 138 1.78 -0.11 21.88
N GLU A 139 2.70 -1.04 22.16
CA GLU A 139 2.38 -2.29 22.84
C GLU A 139 1.78 -2.04 24.24
N ASN A 140 2.44 -1.18 25.03
CA ASN A 140 2.01 -0.81 26.38
C ASN A 140 0.65 -0.09 26.37
N GLU A 141 0.43 0.81 25.40
CA GLU A 141 -0.83 1.53 25.22
C GLU A 141 -2.00 0.56 25.04
N LEU A 142 -1.86 -0.42 24.14
CA LEU A 142 -2.95 -1.36 23.83
C LEU A 142 -3.14 -2.41 24.90
N LEU A 143 -2.05 -2.89 25.51
CA LEU A 143 -2.11 -3.75 26.70
C LEU A 143 -2.90 -3.06 27.81
N SER A 144 -2.55 -1.81 28.11
CA SER A 144 -3.21 -1.06 29.18
C SER A 144 -4.65 -0.70 28.80
N LEU A 145 -4.93 -0.42 27.52
CA LEU A 145 -6.29 -0.15 27.04
C LEU A 145 -7.20 -1.38 27.23
N GLY A 146 -6.75 -2.58 26.85
CA GLY A 146 -7.49 -3.82 27.07
C GLY A 146 -7.77 -4.07 28.55
N ALA A 147 -6.76 -3.90 29.41
CA ALA A 147 -6.89 -4.06 30.86
C ALA A 147 -7.90 -3.07 31.46
N ARG A 148 -7.86 -1.80 31.02
CA ARG A 148 -8.80 -0.77 31.48
C ARG A 148 -10.23 -1.05 31.03
N PHE A 149 -10.46 -1.42 29.77
CA PHE A 149 -11.81 -1.73 29.29
C PHE A 149 -12.39 -2.96 29.99
N LYS A 150 -11.57 -3.97 30.30
CA LYS A 150 -12.01 -5.06 31.17
C LYS A 150 -12.40 -4.59 32.57
N HIS A 151 -11.61 -3.69 33.14
CA HIS A 151 -11.94 -3.11 34.45
C HIS A 151 -13.22 -2.25 34.41
N TYR A 152 -13.47 -1.52 33.33
CA TYR A 152 -14.67 -0.69 33.16
C TYR A 152 -15.93 -1.53 32.95
N PHE A 153 -15.82 -2.62 32.19
CA PHE A 153 -16.93 -3.50 31.82
C PHE A 153 -16.67 -4.97 32.16
N PRO A 154 -16.46 -5.31 33.45
CA PRO A 154 -16.15 -6.68 33.87
C PRO A 154 -17.28 -7.67 33.58
N GLN A 155 -18.52 -7.21 33.42
CA GLN A 155 -19.67 -8.00 33.03
C GLN A 155 -19.68 -8.38 31.54
N LEU A 156 -19.05 -7.57 30.68
CA LEU A 156 -18.93 -7.86 29.25
C LEU A 156 -17.64 -8.60 28.93
N LEU A 157 -16.53 -8.27 29.60
CA LEU A 157 -15.18 -8.74 29.29
C LEU A 157 -14.66 -9.71 30.37
N GLN A 158 -15.35 -10.82 30.53
CA GLN A 158 -15.01 -11.88 31.48
C GLN A 158 -13.96 -12.84 30.90
N SER A 159 -13.07 -13.31 31.77
CA SER A 159 -12.17 -14.44 31.49
C SER A 159 -12.88 -15.72 31.94
N GLU A 160 -13.46 -16.44 31.00
CA GLU A 160 -14.07 -17.77 31.19
C GLU A 160 -13.14 -18.84 30.56
N PRO A 161 -13.36 -20.15 30.80
CA PRO A 161 -12.56 -21.21 30.18
C PRO A 161 -12.47 -21.05 28.66
N ASP A 162 -11.27 -21.31 28.10
CA ASP A 162 -10.85 -20.95 26.72
C ASP A 162 -11.88 -21.29 25.63
N ASP A 163 -12.58 -22.43 25.72
CA ASP A 163 -13.58 -22.90 24.75
C ASP A 163 -14.83 -21.99 24.58
N THR A 164 -15.01 -20.98 25.43
CA THR A 164 -16.17 -20.06 25.38
C THR A 164 -15.86 -18.68 24.80
N LEU A 165 -14.58 -18.34 24.61
CA LEU A 165 -14.18 -16.99 24.20
C LEU A 165 -14.47 -16.72 22.71
N GLU A 166 -14.33 -17.74 21.86
CA GLU A 166 -14.54 -17.63 20.41
C GLU A 166 -15.97 -17.27 20.01
N ASN A 167 -16.97 -17.71 20.77
CA ASN A 167 -18.37 -17.37 20.47
C ASN A 167 -18.79 -16.04 21.10
N ARG A 168 -18.06 -15.59 22.14
CA ARG A 168 -18.38 -14.36 22.88
C ARG A 168 -17.72 -13.11 22.32
N TYR A 169 -16.60 -13.24 21.63
CA TYR A 169 -15.82 -12.08 21.18
C TYR A 169 -15.40 -12.19 19.72
N LYS A 170 -15.50 -11.07 18.99
CA LYS A 170 -15.02 -10.93 17.61
C LYS A 170 -13.87 -9.94 17.58
N PHE A 171 -12.73 -10.37 17.03
CA PHE A 171 -11.55 -9.53 16.82
C PHE A 171 -11.19 -9.50 15.35
N ARG A 172 -11.02 -8.31 14.78
CA ARG A 172 -10.56 -8.16 13.40
C ARG A 172 -9.56 -7.02 13.28
N ALA A 173 -8.47 -7.26 12.56
CA ALA A 173 -7.46 -6.25 12.25
C ALA A 173 -7.27 -6.10 10.74
N THR A 174 -6.86 -4.90 10.30
CA THR A 174 -6.33 -4.77 8.94
C THR A 174 -4.99 -5.50 8.81
N ASN A 175 -4.60 -5.89 7.59
CA ASN A 175 -3.38 -6.65 7.29
C ASN A 175 -2.01 -5.92 7.49
N THR A 176 -1.89 -4.97 8.42
CA THR A 176 -0.62 -4.30 8.73
C THR A 176 -0.03 -4.77 10.06
N GLN A 177 1.30 -4.81 10.16
CA GLN A 177 1.97 -5.27 11.39
C GLN A 177 1.49 -4.52 12.63
N ARG A 178 1.39 -3.19 12.55
CA ARG A 178 1.00 -2.35 13.69
C ARG A 178 -0.44 -2.58 14.17
N THR A 179 -1.38 -2.89 13.27
CA THR A 179 -2.78 -3.17 13.64
C THR A 179 -2.95 -4.57 14.21
N ILE A 180 -2.28 -5.56 13.63
CA ILE A 180 -2.28 -6.94 14.13
C ILE A 180 -1.63 -7.00 15.51
N ALA A 181 -0.45 -6.38 15.69
CA ALA A 181 0.21 -6.32 16.99
C ALA A 181 -0.63 -5.56 18.02
N SER A 182 -1.29 -4.46 17.63
CA SER A 182 -2.20 -3.71 18.51
C SER A 182 -3.36 -4.58 19.00
N MET A 183 -3.97 -5.36 18.10
CA MET A 183 -5.01 -6.33 18.44
C MET A 183 -4.52 -7.34 19.47
N ASN A 184 -3.38 -7.97 19.22
CA ASN A 184 -2.82 -8.99 20.10
C ASN A 184 -2.48 -8.44 21.49
N HIS A 185 -1.93 -7.22 21.57
CA HIS A 185 -1.65 -6.59 22.87
C HIS A 185 -2.93 -6.18 23.61
N PHE A 186 -3.97 -5.72 22.92
CA PHE A 186 -5.26 -5.45 23.54
C PHE A 186 -5.91 -6.73 24.08
N ILE A 187 -5.90 -7.82 23.30
CA ILE A 187 -6.36 -9.14 23.73
C ILE A 187 -5.60 -9.56 24.98
N ASN A 188 -4.27 -9.44 25.00
CA ASN A 188 -3.47 -9.80 26.16
C ASN A 188 -3.82 -8.94 27.38
N GLY A 189 -4.03 -7.64 27.19
CA GLY A 189 -4.43 -6.73 28.25
C GLY A 189 -5.77 -7.10 28.88
N ALA A 190 -6.75 -7.45 28.05
CA ALA A 190 -8.08 -7.83 28.50
C ALA A 190 -8.12 -9.26 29.06
N PHE A 191 -7.56 -10.25 28.38
CA PHE A 191 -7.78 -11.66 28.69
C PHE A 191 -6.55 -12.40 29.22
N GLY A 192 -5.39 -11.73 29.34
CA GLY A 192 -4.12 -12.37 29.65
C GLY A 192 -3.59 -13.16 28.45
N ASN A 193 -2.82 -14.23 28.69
CA ASN A 193 -2.24 -15.05 27.62
C ASN A 193 -3.25 -16.03 26.96
N ALA A 194 -4.53 -15.65 26.87
CA ALA A 194 -5.56 -16.45 26.21
C ALA A 194 -5.34 -16.47 24.68
N THR A 195 -5.53 -17.63 24.06
CA THR A 195 -5.55 -17.77 22.60
C THR A 195 -6.99 -17.64 22.13
N ILE A 196 -7.23 -16.81 21.12
CA ILE A 196 -8.56 -16.60 20.54
C ILE A 196 -8.47 -16.98 19.06
N ASP A 197 -8.97 -18.17 18.70
CA ASP A 197 -8.72 -18.76 17.38
C ASP A 197 -9.57 -18.13 16.25
N ASN A 198 -10.61 -17.36 16.60
CA ASN A 198 -11.51 -16.73 15.63
C ASN A 198 -11.08 -15.31 15.17
N THR A 199 -9.83 -14.90 15.38
CA THR A 199 -9.34 -13.58 14.96
C THR A 199 -9.27 -13.45 13.43
N GLU A 200 -9.73 -12.32 12.88
CA GLU A 200 -9.80 -12.08 11.44
C GLU A 200 -8.74 -11.06 10.98
N VAL A 201 -8.00 -11.38 9.92
CA VAL A 201 -7.10 -10.43 9.25
C VAL A 201 -7.43 -10.36 7.77
N VAL A 202 -8.02 -9.24 7.33
CA VAL A 202 -8.49 -9.09 5.94
C VAL A 202 -7.46 -8.38 5.06
N PRO A 203 -7.14 -8.92 3.88
CA PRO A 203 -6.32 -8.22 2.89
C PRO A 203 -6.91 -6.88 2.48
N THR A 204 -6.05 -5.87 2.25
CA THR A 204 -6.52 -4.50 1.90
C THR A 204 -7.41 -4.46 0.66
N SER A 205 -7.20 -5.33 -0.33
CA SER A 205 -8.00 -5.42 -1.56
C SER A 205 -9.44 -5.86 -1.33
N GLU A 206 -9.70 -6.55 -0.23
CA GLU A 206 -10.98 -7.20 0.10
C GLU A 206 -11.66 -6.54 1.32
N ASP A 207 -10.97 -5.63 2.00
CA ASP A 207 -11.43 -5.05 3.25
C ASP A 207 -12.43 -3.90 3.03
N THR A 208 -13.69 -4.29 2.83
CA THR A 208 -14.87 -3.43 2.65
C THR A 208 -15.42 -2.85 3.95
N LEU A 209 -14.79 -3.10 5.09
CA LEU A 209 -15.21 -2.58 6.39
C LEU A 209 -14.21 -1.54 6.92
N LEU A 210 -12.94 -1.94 7.08
CA LEU A 210 -11.93 -1.12 7.77
C LEU A 210 -11.03 -0.32 6.82
N LYS A 211 -11.02 -0.65 5.52
CA LYS A 211 -10.19 0.02 4.48
C LYS A 211 -10.97 0.39 3.21
N VAL A 212 -12.24 0.74 3.35
CA VAL A 212 -13.11 1.19 2.23
C VAL A 212 -12.47 2.32 1.43
N TYR A 213 -11.81 3.28 2.09
CA TYR A 213 -11.09 4.40 1.45
C TYR A 213 -9.89 3.98 0.59
N LYS A 214 -9.52 2.70 0.56
CA LYS A 214 -8.51 2.10 -0.33
C LYS A 214 -9.11 1.29 -1.48
N THR A 215 -10.38 0.91 -1.41
CA THR A 215 -11.05 0.05 -2.40
C THR A 215 -12.17 0.79 -3.15
N CYS A 216 -12.74 1.85 -2.55
CA CYS A 216 -13.80 2.67 -3.14
C CYS A 216 -13.26 3.54 -4.28
N LYS A 217 -13.55 3.13 -5.53
CA LYS A 217 -13.05 3.85 -6.72
C LYS A 217 -13.50 5.32 -6.80
N PRO A 218 -14.78 5.67 -6.59
CA PRO A 218 -15.20 7.08 -6.66
C PRO A 218 -14.44 7.96 -5.67
N TRP A 219 -14.21 7.47 -4.45
CA TRP A 219 -13.39 8.15 -3.44
C TRP A 219 -11.95 8.35 -3.92
N LEU A 220 -11.33 7.32 -4.51
CA LEU A 220 -9.96 7.43 -5.01
C LEU A 220 -9.82 8.44 -6.15
N GLU A 221 -10.86 8.62 -6.96
CA GLU A 221 -10.89 9.66 -8.00
C GLU A 221 -11.15 11.06 -7.42
N ASP A 222 -12.09 11.20 -6.47
CA ASP A 222 -12.39 12.47 -5.80
C ASP A 222 -11.14 13.01 -5.08
N MET A 223 -10.40 12.12 -4.40
CA MET A 223 -9.15 12.46 -3.73
C MET A 223 -8.02 12.92 -4.65
N LYS A 224 -8.08 12.69 -5.98
CA LYS A 224 -7.11 13.26 -6.92
C LYS A 224 -7.31 14.77 -7.10
N ASN A 225 -8.54 15.25 -6.88
CA ASN A 225 -8.92 16.65 -7.02
C ASN A 225 -9.20 17.33 -5.67
N SER A 226 -8.87 16.66 -4.55
CA SER A 226 -9.19 17.17 -3.21
C SER A 226 -8.55 18.52 -2.93
N SER A 227 -9.26 19.35 -2.17
CA SER A 227 -8.75 20.64 -1.71
C SER A 227 -7.71 20.52 -0.60
N THR A 228 -7.40 19.30 -0.13
CA THR A 228 -6.41 19.04 0.93
C THR A 228 -5.09 19.77 0.67
N ALA A 229 -4.55 19.64 -0.56
CA ALA A 229 -3.27 20.23 -0.89
C ALA A 229 -3.34 21.76 -0.95
N VAL A 230 -4.49 22.33 -1.30
CA VAL A 230 -4.65 23.79 -1.42
C VAL A 230 -4.60 24.44 -0.04
N GLU A 231 -5.46 24.02 0.89
CA GLU A 231 -5.56 24.63 2.21
C GLU A 231 -4.28 24.41 3.03
N VAL A 232 -3.71 23.20 3.01
CA VAL A 232 -2.46 22.91 3.71
C VAL A 232 -1.28 23.70 3.15
N ASN A 233 -1.12 23.75 1.82
CA ASN A 233 0.00 24.49 1.22
C ASN A 233 -0.16 26.00 1.42
N ASN A 234 -1.39 26.54 1.35
CA ASN A 234 -1.64 27.94 1.63
C ASN A 234 -1.25 28.28 3.08
N PHE A 235 -1.55 27.40 4.03
CA PHE A 235 -1.19 27.62 5.44
C PHE A 235 0.31 27.49 5.69
N ILE A 236 0.97 26.47 5.14
CA ILE A 236 2.43 26.27 5.25
C ILE A 236 3.21 27.43 4.60
N ASN A 237 2.72 27.97 3.48
CA ASN A 237 3.30 29.14 2.83
C ASN A 237 2.85 30.47 3.46
N GLY A 238 1.96 30.42 4.45
CA GLY A 238 1.34 31.55 5.12
C GLY A 238 2.26 32.25 6.11
N THR A 239 1.71 33.26 6.79
CA THR A 239 2.48 34.11 7.70
C THR A 239 2.95 33.37 8.95
N GLU A 240 2.12 32.46 9.44
CA GLU A 240 2.24 31.68 10.66
C GLU A 240 3.46 30.75 10.58
N PHE A 241 3.56 29.95 9.52
CA PHE A 241 4.71 29.06 9.31
C PHE A 241 6.01 29.80 9.00
N ASN A 242 5.94 30.91 8.26
CA ASN A 242 7.13 31.75 8.02
C ASN A 242 7.69 32.32 9.32
N GLN A 243 6.82 32.73 10.25
CA GLN A 243 7.21 33.16 11.59
C GLN A 243 7.82 32.01 12.40
N VAL A 244 7.22 30.81 12.38
CA VAL A 244 7.78 29.61 13.03
C VAL A 244 9.20 29.34 12.53
N ILE A 245 9.43 29.35 11.22
CA ILE A 245 10.76 29.11 10.64
C ILE A 245 11.77 30.14 11.16
N GLY A 246 11.43 31.44 11.11
CA GLY A 246 12.30 32.51 11.59
C GLY A 246 12.62 32.40 13.07
N ASN A 247 11.60 32.20 13.90
CA ASN A 247 11.75 32.09 15.36
C ASN A 247 12.55 30.86 15.76
N VAL A 248 12.26 29.68 15.18
CA VAL A 248 13.00 28.45 15.45
C VAL A 248 14.46 28.59 15.03
N SER A 249 14.73 29.21 13.86
CA SER A 249 16.11 29.40 13.38
C SER A 249 16.92 30.30 14.31
N ARG A 250 16.34 31.43 14.73
CA ARG A 250 16.93 32.36 15.69
C ARG A 250 17.16 31.68 17.05
N ARG A 251 16.13 31.01 17.59
CA ARG A 251 16.22 30.31 18.88
C ARG A 251 17.33 29.25 18.90
N LEU A 252 17.53 28.57 17.77
CA LEU A 252 18.59 27.57 17.58
C LEU A 252 19.96 28.17 17.19
N GLY A 253 20.06 29.50 17.09
CA GLY A 253 21.29 30.26 16.88
C GLY A 253 21.80 30.30 15.44
N PHE A 254 20.95 30.07 14.45
CA PHE A 254 21.31 30.20 13.04
C PHE A 254 21.20 31.66 12.57
N ALA A 255 22.19 32.13 11.80
CA ALA A 255 22.18 33.47 11.22
C ALA A 255 21.17 33.62 10.08
N ASP A 256 20.98 32.55 9.30
CA ASP A 256 19.99 32.45 8.23
C ASP A 256 18.85 31.52 8.64
N ASN A 257 17.68 31.71 8.02
CA ASN A 257 16.54 30.82 8.24
C ASN A 257 16.87 29.39 7.81
N LEU A 258 16.55 28.43 8.69
CA LEU A 258 16.53 27.01 8.38
C LEU A 258 15.53 26.73 7.25
N SER A 259 15.80 25.68 6.49
CA SER A 259 14.80 25.20 5.54
C SER A 259 13.57 24.66 6.28
N LEU A 260 12.38 24.80 5.69
CA LEU A 260 11.16 24.16 6.22
C LEU A 260 11.38 22.66 6.48
N ASP A 261 12.12 22.01 5.61
CA ASP A 261 12.47 20.59 5.65
C ASP A 261 13.41 20.23 6.82
N ASP A 262 14.13 21.19 7.40
CA ASP A 262 14.90 21.04 8.65
C ASP A 262 14.05 21.33 9.89
N VAL A 263 13.17 22.33 9.84
CA VAL A 263 12.21 22.61 10.92
C VAL A 263 11.24 21.43 11.10
N LEU A 264 10.73 20.87 10.01
CA LEU A 264 9.83 19.71 10.03
C LEU A 264 10.50 18.44 10.56
N ILE A 265 11.80 18.21 10.30
CA ILE A 265 12.48 17.03 10.85
C ILE A 265 12.76 17.19 12.34
N ILE A 266 13.01 18.41 12.82
CA ILE A 266 13.12 18.73 14.26
C ILE A 266 11.76 18.51 14.95
N TYR A 267 10.67 19.01 14.37
CA TYR A 267 9.30 18.75 14.85
C TYR A 267 8.97 17.25 14.84
N THR A 268 9.35 16.53 13.78
CA THR A 268 9.16 15.07 13.71
C THR A 268 9.92 14.34 14.82
N ALA A 269 11.16 14.73 15.13
CA ALA A 269 11.91 14.16 16.24
C ALA A 269 11.23 14.41 17.59
N CYS A 270 10.85 15.67 17.84
CA CYS A 270 10.12 16.08 19.05
C CYS A 270 8.85 15.24 19.26
N THR A 271 8.00 15.16 18.25
CA THR A 271 6.68 14.50 18.35
C THR A 271 6.79 13.00 18.55
N PHE A 272 7.66 12.31 17.80
CA PHE A 272 7.83 10.87 17.94
C PHE A 272 8.53 10.47 19.23
N GLU A 273 9.55 11.21 19.67
CA GLU A 273 10.23 10.91 20.94
C GLU A 273 9.31 11.11 22.14
N ASN A 274 8.49 12.16 22.16
CA ASN A 274 7.47 12.34 23.20
C ASN A 274 6.41 11.21 23.17
N ALA A 275 6.08 10.69 21.99
CA ALA A 275 5.17 9.55 21.87
C ALA A 275 5.81 8.22 22.29
N TRP A 276 7.11 8.01 22.07
CA TRP A 276 7.82 6.81 22.50
C TRP A 276 8.14 6.79 23.99
N TYR A 277 8.41 7.97 24.57
CA TYR A 277 8.92 8.12 25.93
C TYR A 277 8.07 9.10 26.73
N ILE A 278 6.95 8.61 27.27
CA ILE A 278 6.00 9.45 28.02
C ILE A 278 6.62 10.15 29.24
N ASP A 279 7.63 9.53 29.86
CA ASP A 279 8.32 10.06 31.06
C ASP A 279 9.58 10.87 30.73
N LYS A 280 9.91 11.05 29.44
CA LYS A 280 11.11 11.79 29.02
C LYS A 280 10.73 12.93 28.08
N ARG A 281 11.34 14.09 28.31
CA ARG A 281 11.22 15.24 27.41
C ARG A 281 12.19 15.08 26.25
N SER A 282 11.69 15.13 25.02
CA SER A 282 12.58 15.22 23.85
C SER A 282 13.29 16.59 23.85
N PRO A 283 14.64 16.63 23.74
CA PRO A 283 15.37 17.89 23.66
C PRO A 283 15.08 18.64 22.36
N TRP A 284 14.58 17.97 21.32
CA TRP A 284 14.19 18.62 20.07
C TRP A 284 12.95 19.50 20.21
N CYS A 285 12.11 19.27 21.22
CA CYS A 285 10.94 20.10 21.47
C CYS A 285 11.28 21.49 22.01
N ALA A 286 12.46 21.67 22.61
CA ALA A 286 12.93 22.99 23.06
C ALA A 286 13.09 24.00 21.91
N ALA A 287 13.11 23.51 20.67
CA ALA A 287 13.12 24.35 19.48
C ALA A 287 11.83 25.15 19.28
N PHE A 288 10.71 24.79 19.94
CA PHE A 288 9.39 25.37 19.69
C PHE A 288 8.74 25.93 20.96
N THR A 289 7.95 26.99 20.82
CA THR A 289 7.03 27.47 21.87
C THR A 289 5.69 26.71 21.81
N LYS A 290 4.84 26.92 22.83
CA LYS A 290 3.49 26.32 22.86
C LYS A 290 2.62 26.82 21.70
N ASP A 291 2.72 28.09 21.35
CA ASP A 291 1.93 28.70 20.27
C ASP A 291 2.43 28.22 18.89
N GLU A 292 3.74 28.08 18.72
CA GLU A 292 4.32 27.50 17.49
C GLU A 292 3.90 26.03 17.31
N MET A 293 3.78 25.27 18.39
CA MET A 293 3.26 23.89 18.33
C MET A 293 1.78 23.82 17.94
N ARG A 294 0.96 24.82 18.30
CA ARG A 294 -0.45 24.90 17.87
C ARG A 294 -0.58 25.13 16.36
N ILE A 295 0.37 25.85 15.75
CA ILE A 295 0.42 26.05 14.29
C ILE A 295 0.61 24.70 13.58
N PHE A 296 1.53 23.85 14.02
CA PHE A 296 1.69 22.50 13.46
C PHE A 296 0.46 21.61 13.68
N GLU A 297 -0.22 21.77 14.81
CA GLU A 297 -1.47 21.04 15.07
C GLU A 297 -2.58 21.47 14.10
N TYR A 298 -2.71 22.78 13.87
CA TYR A 298 -3.70 23.31 12.94
C TYR A 298 -3.44 22.88 11.49
N GLU A 299 -2.17 22.81 11.07
CA GLU A 299 -1.79 22.21 9.78
C GLU A 299 -2.26 20.77 9.65
N SER A 300 -2.02 19.94 10.68
CA SER A 300 -2.53 18.56 10.73
C SER A 300 -4.05 18.54 10.67
N ASP A 301 -4.73 19.45 11.37
CA ASP A 301 -6.18 19.52 11.38
C ASP A 301 -6.74 19.88 10.00
N LEU A 302 -6.16 20.87 9.30
CA LEU A 302 -6.51 21.18 7.91
C LEU A 302 -6.31 19.97 7.00
N HIS A 303 -5.17 19.29 7.11
CA HIS A 303 -4.88 18.11 6.30
C HIS A 303 -5.97 17.05 6.46
N TYR A 304 -6.33 16.70 7.70
CA TYR A 304 -7.31 15.65 7.94
C TYR A 304 -8.75 16.11 7.74
N TYR A 305 -9.05 17.40 7.94
CA TYR A 305 -10.37 17.97 7.69
C TYR A 305 -10.76 17.83 6.21
N TYR A 306 -9.84 18.20 5.32
CA TYR A 306 -10.01 18.13 3.86
C TYR A 306 -9.56 16.80 3.25
N ARG A 307 -9.26 15.78 4.05
CA ARG A 307 -8.89 14.44 3.54
C ARG A 307 -9.82 13.34 4.01
N SER A 308 -10.39 13.46 5.20
CA SER A 308 -11.14 12.38 5.84
C SER A 308 -12.24 12.90 6.76
N SER A 309 -12.67 14.15 6.55
CA SER A 309 -13.73 14.81 7.30
C SER A 309 -14.67 15.61 6.41
N TYR A 310 -15.38 16.56 7.01
CA TYR A 310 -16.40 17.42 6.44
C TYR A 310 -15.94 18.34 5.31
N GLY A 311 -14.63 18.51 5.12
CA GLY A 311 -14.08 19.21 3.96
C GLY A 311 -14.28 18.44 2.65
N GLU A 312 -14.46 17.11 2.72
CA GLU A 312 -14.65 16.25 1.56
C GLU A 312 -16.04 15.60 1.57
N LYS A 313 -16.79 15.81 0.49
CA LYS A 313 -18.23 15.44 0.42
C LYS A 313 -18.46 13.94 0.58
N MET A 314 -17.54 13.12 0.07
CA MET A 314 -17.65 11.67 0.10
C MET A 314 -17.23 11.04 1.45
N SER A 315 -16.56 11.77 2.35
CA SER A 315 -16.00 11.21 3.60
C SER A 315 -17.06 10.50 4.44
N SER A 316 -18.23 11.12 4.60
CA SER A 316 -19.35 10.54 5.36
C SER A 316 -19.87 9.23 4.74
N ALA A 317 -19.92 9.13 3.41
CA ALA A 317 -20.34 7.91 2.73
C ALA A 317 -19.29 6.79 2.86
N VAL A 318 -18.00 7.15 2.79
CA VAL A 318 -16.89 6.18 2.89
C VAL A 318 -16.71 5.65 4.31
N GLY A 319 -17.02 6.45 5.34
CA GLY A 319 -17.02 6.02 6.75
C GLY A 319 -18.27 5.24 7.18
N CYS A 320 -19.25 5.06 6.30
CA CYS A 320 -20.51 4.41 6.61
C CYS A 320 -20.38 2.93 7.02
N PRO A 321 -19.53 2.09 6.39
CA PRO A 321 -19.60 0.64 6.67
C PRO A 321 -19.36 0.23 8.13
N PRO A 322 -18.39 0.81 8.88
CA PRO A 322 -18.29 0.55 10.32
C PRO A 322 -19.50 1.04 11.13
N LEU A 323 -20.15 2.13 10.72
CA LEU A 323 -21.38 2.62 11.35
C LEU A 323 -22.52 1.62 11.12
N GLN A 324 -22.67 1.13 9.89
CA GLN A 324 -23.67 0.14 9.52
C GLN A 324 -23.46 -1.18 10.26
N ASP A 325 -22.21 -1.64 10.39
CA ASP A 325 -21.85 -2.85 11.15
C ASP A 325 -22.31 -2.74 12.62
N MET A 326 -21.98 -1.64 13.29
CA MET A 326 -22.45 -1.37 14.66
C MET A 326 -23.97 -1.39 14.78
N PHE A 327 -24.67 -0.72 13.85
CA PHE A 327 -26.14 -0.67 13.85
C PHE A 327 -26.78 -2.05 13.62
N ASN A 328 -26.22 -2.85 12.73
CA ASN A 328 -26.70 -4.21 12.47
C ASN A 328 -26.61 -5.08 13.71
N HIS A 329 -25.48 -5.04 14.42
CA HIS A 329 -25.28 -5.79 15.67
C HIS A 329 -26.27 -5.34 16.76
N PHE A 330 -26.42 -4.03 16.97
CA PHE A 330 -27.35 -3.49 17.98
C PHE A 330 -28.83 -3.75 17.65
N THR A 331 -29.21 -3.74 16.38
CA THR A 331 -30.58 -4.06 15.94
C THR A 331 -30.95 -5.51 16.23
N LYS A 332 -30.02 -6.45 16.05
CA LYS A 332 -30.26 -7.85 16.42
C LYS A 332 -30.46 -8.03 17.94
N LEU A 333 -29.71 -7.30 18.75
CA LEU A 333 -29.89 -7.30 20.21
C LEU A 333 -31.26 -6.76 20.63
N GLU A 334 -31.72 -5.69 19.98
CA GLU A 334 -33.07 -5.14 20.12
C GLU A 334 -34.14 -6.18 19.77
N ASN A 335 -33.98 -6.91 18.67
CA ASN A 335 -34.92 -7.95 18.21
C ASN A 335 -34.94 -9.23 19.07
N GLY A 336 -34.08 -9.32 20.09
CA GLY A 336 -34.01 -10.49 20.98
C GLY A 336 -33.15 -11.64 20.45
N GLU A 337 -32.37 -11.44 19.39
CA GLU A 337 -31.43 -12.41 18.81
C GLU A 337 -30.12 -12.52 19.61
N SER A 338 -30.14 -12.20 20.91
CA SER A 338 -28.93 -12.03 21.74
C SER A 338 -28.12 -13.30 21.99
N LYS A 339 -28.64 -14.48 21.62
CA LYS A 339 -27.90 -15.75 21.73
C LYS A 339 -26.90 -15.96 20.60
N GLU A 340 -27.08 -15.29 19.47
CA GLU A 340 -26.22 -15.41 18.27
C GLU A 340 -25.21 -14.26 18.15
N GLU A 341 -25.30 -13.27 19.04
CA GLU A 341 -24.51 -12.04 18.98
C GLU A 341 -23.35 -12.05 19.99
N PRO A 342 -22.11 -11.70 19.57
CA PRO A 342 -20.97 -11.57 20.48
C PRO A 342 -21.24 -10.52 21.55
N GLN A 343 -20.65 -10.65 22.73
CA GLN A 343 -20.67 -9.61 23.77
C GLN A 343 -19.62 -8.52 23.54
N GLY A 344 -18.56 -8.82 22.78
CA GLY A 344 -17.54 -7.83 22.43
C GLY A 344 -17.10 -7.93 20.97
N ILE A 345 -17.05 -6.80 20.29
CA ILE A 345 -16.64 -6.69 18.88
C ILE A 345 -15.55 -5.63 18.79
N PHE A 346 -14.36 -6.00 18.33
CA PHE A 346 -13.18 -5.14 18.36
C PHE A 346 -12.48 -5.11 17.01
N TYR A 347 -12.43 -3.91 16.41
CA TYR A 347 -11.80 -3.66 15.13
C TYR A 347 -10.52 -2.85 15.28
N PHE A 348 -9.42 -3.29 14.65
CA PHE A 348 -8.12 -2.63 14.72
C PHE A 348 -7.69 -2.06 13.37
N ALA A 349 -7.69 -0.73 13.26
CA ALA A 349 -7.58 0.00 12.01
C ALA A 349 -6.58 1.19 12.06
N HIS A 350 -6.75 2.14 11.14
CA HIS A 350 -5.90 3.33 10.97
C HIS A 350 -6.65 4.60 11.36
N SER A 351 -5.92 5.72 11.51
CA SER A 351 -6.53 7.03 11.80
C SER A 351 -7.60 7.41 10.79
N ALA A 352 -7.38 7.16 9.51
CA ALA A 352 -8.34 7.47 8.44
C ALA A 352 -9.71 6.80 8.68
N THR A 353 -9.74 5.51 9.04
CA THR A 353 -11.00 4.79 9.31
C THR A 353 -11.76 5.42 10.47
N VAL A 354 -11.07 5.77 11.56
CA VAL A 354 -11.70 6.41 12.73
C VAL A 354 -12.25 7.79 12.37
N GLN A 355 -11.47 8.61 11.66
CA GLN A 355 -11.90 9.95 11.24
C GLN A 355 -13.13 9.89 10.31
N LEU A 356 -13.13 8.97 9.33
CA LEU A 356 -14.25 8.78 8.42
C LEU A 356 -15.51 8.33 9.17
N LEU A 357 -15.39 7.39 10.13
CA LEU A 357 -16.52 6.98 10.97
C LEU A 357 -17.07 8.15 11.81
N LEU A 358 -16.20 8.92 12.47
CA LEU A 358 -16.62 10.10 13.24
C LEU A 358 -17.37 11.12 12.35
N THR A 359 -16.93 11.26 11.10
CA THR A 359 -17.56 12.12 10.10
C THR A 359 -18.94 11.61 9.69
N SER A 360 -19.08 10.29 9.48
CA SER A 360 -20.39 9.65 9.21
C SER A 360 -21.37 9.82 10.36
N MET A 361 -20.87 9.83 11.60
CA MET A 361 -21.67 10.07 12.81
C MET A 361 -22.02 11.54 13.02
N GLY A 362 -21.34 12.48 12.35
CA GLY A 362 -21.51 13.92 12.57
C GLY A 362 -20.79 14.45 13.82
N ILE A 363 -19.82 13.71 14.36
CA ILE A 363 -19.06 14.09 15.55
C ILE A 363 -17.99 15.14 15.22
N ALA A 364 -17.81 16.12 16.10
CA ALA A 364 -16.79 17.15 15.99
C ALA A 364 -16.87 18.01 14.71
N LYS A 365 -18.09 18.22 14.20
CA LYS A 365 -18.33 19.14 13.09
C LYS A 365 -18.33 20.58 13.56
N ASP A 366 -17.42 21.38 13.03
CA ASP A 366 -17.37 22.82 13.27
C ASP A 366 -18.50 23.57 12.57
N SER A 367 -18.96 24.67 13.18
CA SER A 367 -19.92 25.59 12.54
C SER A 367 -19.26 26.38 11.40
N THR A 368 -17.99 26.71 11.57
CA THR A 368 -17.14 27.38 10.57
C THR A 368 -16.03 26.41 10.17
N PRO A 369 -15.88 26.04 8.88
CA PRO A 369 -14.80 25.18 8.44
C PRO A 369 -13.41 25.77 8.76
N PRO A 370 -12.45 24.96 9.22
CA PRO A 370 -11.06 25.40 9.30
C PRO A 370 -10.51 25.63 7.89
N THR A 371 -9.84 26.76 7.68
CA THR A 371 -9.16 27.14 6.42
C THR A 371 -7.75 27.65 6.73
N ALA A 372 -6.94 27.82 5.70
CA ALA A 372 -5.59 28.38 5.80
C ALA A 372 -5.56 29.82 6.36
N SER A 373 -6.68 30.53 6.38
CA SER A 373 -6.74 31.97 6.68
C SER A 373 -7.42 32.31 8.00
N ASN A 374 -7.89 31.32 8.77
CA ASN A 374 -8.69 31.56 9.98
C ASN A 374 -8.15 30.82 11.21
N PHE A 375 -6.84 30.57 11.26
CA PHE A 375 -6.17 29.92 12.41
C PHE A 375 -6.53 30.59 13.75
N GLU A 376 -6.42 31.92 13.82
CA GLU A 376 -6.73 32.73 15.02
C GLU A 376 -8.20 32.62 15.46
N ASP A 377 -9.13 32.43 14.52
CA ASP A 377 -10.56 32.26 14.81
C ASP A 377 -10.91 30.83 15.26
N MET A 378 -9.98 29.88 15.10
CA MET A 378 -10.19 28.44 15.25
C MET A 378 -9.50 27.84 16.49
N GLU A 379 -9.25 28.65 17.53
CA GLU A 379 -8.69 28.21 18.81
C GLU A 379 -9.53 27.10 19.49
N ASN A 380 -10.87 27.24 19.44
CA ASN A 380 -11.82 26.32 20.09
C ASN A 380 -12.51 25.36 19.11
N ARG A 381 -11.88 25.11 17.96
CA ARG A 381 -12.39 24.17 16.95
C ARG A 381 -12.66 22.79 17.54
N LYS A 382 -13.75 22.18 17.09
CA LYS A 382 -14.13 20.81 17.43
C LYS A 382 -13.26 19.81 16.68
N TRP A 383 -12.92 20.08 15.42
CA TRP A 383 -12.04 19.22 14.64
C TRP A 383 -10.56 19.42 15.02
N ASN A 384 -10.18 18.86 16.16
CA ASN A 384 -8.79 18.80 16.65
C ASN A 384 -8.30 17.34 16.62
N THR A 385 -7.35 17.05 15.75
CA THR A 385 -6.89 15.68 15.49
C THR A 385 -6.08 15.07 16.64
N SER A 386 -5.38 15.87 17.46
CA SER A 386 -4.69 15.38 18.66
C SER A 386 -5.65 14.84 19.71
N ARG A 387 -6.84 15.43 19.80
CA ARG A 387 -7.89 15.03 20.74
C ARG A 387 -8.79 13.94 20.18
N LEU A 388 -9.08 13.98 18.88
CA LEU A 388 -9.99 13.03 18.23
C LEU A 388 -9.29 11.71 17.93
N VAL A 389 -8.10 11.77 17.36
CA VAL A 389 -7.44 10.60 16.77
C VAL A 389 -5.93 10.60 17.04
N PRO A 390 -5.49 10.60 18.33
CA PRO A 390 -4.10 10.30 18.70
C PRO A 390 -3.71 8.85 18.33
N PHE A 391 -2.47 8.43 18.62
CA PHE A 391 -2.16 7.00 18.65
C PHE A 391 -3.11 6.25 19.60
N ALA A 392 -3.38 4.97 19.34
CA ALA A 392 -4.32 4.13 20.10
C ALA A 392 -5.74 4.72 20.29
N ALA A 393 -6.12 5.73 19.49
CA ALA A 393 -7.45 6.30 19.53
C ALA A 393 -8.54 5.23 19.39
N ASN A 394 -9.62 5.35 20.13
CA ASN A 394 -10.68 4.35 20.16
C ASN A 394 -12.04 5.00 20.29
N LEU A 395 -12.99 4.51 19.49
CA LEU A 395 -14.41 4.77 19.67
C LEU A 395 -15.05 3.49 20.21
N ALA A 396 -15.60 3.54 21.41
CA ALA A 396 -16.39 2.47 21.99
C ALA A 396 -17.87 2.85 22.01
N ALA A 397 -18.73 1.92 21.62
CA ALA A 397 -20.18 2.01 21.73
C ALA A 397 -20.67 0.84 22.59
N VAL A 398 -21.31 1.14 23.71
CA VAL A 398 -21.84 0.12 24.63
C VAL A 398 -23.36 0.14 24.55
N PHE A 399 -23.97 -0.97 24.16
CA PHE A 399 -25.41 -1.12 24.08
C PHE A 399 -25.95 -1.61 25.42
N TYR A 400 -27.00 -0.94 25.92
CA TYR A 400 -27.67 -1.25 27.17
C TYR A 400 -29.13 -1.62 26.92
N LYS A 401 -29.58 -2.71 27.54
CA LYS A 401 -31.00 -3.03 27.67
C LYS A 401 -31.55 -2.37 28.93
N CYS A 402 -32.65 -1.65 28.79
CA CYS A 402 -33.28 -0.92 29.90
C CYS A 402 -34.76 -1.29 30.00
N ASP A 403 -35.37 -1.04 31.15
CA ASP A 403 -36.79 -1.32 31.39
C ASP A 403 -37.73 -0.55 30.45
N SER A 404 -37.31 0.64 29.98
CA SER A 404 -38.11 1.52 29.12
C SER A 404 -37.69 1.48 27.65
N SER A 405 -36.48 1.99 27.35
CA SER A 405 -35.93 2.17 26.02
C SER A 405 -34.46 1.76 26.04
N ASN A 406 -34.03 0.99 25.04
CA ASN A 406 -32.62 0.63 24.91
C ASN A 406 -31.77 1.89 24.72
N LYS A 407 -30.55 1.86 25.24
CA LYS A 407 -29.62 3.01 25.19
C LYS A 407 -28.27 2.59 24.66
N VAL A 408 -27.56 3.53 24.05
CA VAL A 408 -26.16 3.35 23.66
C VAL A 408 -25.33 4.43 24.31
N ARG A 409 -24.18 4.03 24.85
CA ARG A 409 -23.19 4.98 25.37
C ARG A 409 -21.93 4.99 24.53
N PHE A 410 -21.57 6.15 24.01
CA PHE A 410 -20.34 6.35 23.23
C PHE A 410 -19.20 6.91 24.07
N TYR A 411 -18.01 6.36 23.87
CA TYR A 411 -16.76 6.89 24.38
C TYR A 411 -15.77 7.08 23.25
N LEU A 412 -15.20 8.28 23.11
CA LEU A 412 -14.05 8.54 22.24
C LEU A 412 -12.84 8.79 23.12
N ASN A 413 -11.80 7.98 22.95
CA ASN A 413 -10.55 8.02 23.72
C ASN A 413 -10.82 7.99 25.23
N GLU A 414 -11.69 7.06 25.66
CA GLU A 414 -12.11 6.87 27.06
C GLU A 414 -12.82 8.09 27.70
N LYS A 415 -13.32 9.02 26.88
CA LYS A 415 -14.15 10.15 27.31
C LYS A 415 -15.55 9.98 26.71
N PRO A 416 -16.62 10.25 27.46
CA PRO A 416 -17.95 10.29 26.89
C PRO A 416 -18.02 11.23 25.68
N VAL A 417 -18.62 10.77 24.59
CA VAL A 417 -18.77 11.60 23.40
C VAL A 417 -19.77 12.71 23.66
N ASP A 418 -19.38 13.94 23.34
CA ASP A 418 -20.29 15.06 23.26
C ASP A 418 -21.06 14.98 21.94
N TYR A 419 -22.34 14.64 22.03
CA TYR A 419 -23.25 14.50 20.89
C TYR A 419 -24.60 15.12 21.23
N GLU A 420 -25.15 15.91 20.31
CA GLU A 420 -26.41 16.62 20.53
C GLU A 420 -27.54 15.64 20.84
N GLY A 421 -28.29 15.91 21.92
CA GLY A 421 -29.37 15.05 22.40
C GLY A 421 -28.91 13.86 23.25
N CYS A 422 -27.61 13.73 23.54
CA CYS A 422 -27.06 12.69 24.40
C CYS A 422 -26.44 13.30 25.67
N GLU A 423 -26.74 12.72 26.83
CA GLU A 423 -26.19 13.18 28.10
C GLU A 423 -25.00 12.30 28.51
N MET A 424 -23.81 12.89 28.70
CA MET A 424 -22.61 12.16 29.08
C MET A 424 -22.35 10.93 28.19
N GLY A 425 -22.55 11.12 26.88
CA GLY A 425 -22.41 10.11 25.82
C GLY A 425 -23.55 9.08 25.75
N VAL A 426 -24.54 9.12 26.64
CA VAL A 426 -25.69 8.22 26.66
C VAL A 426 -26.78 8.77 25.76
N CYS A 427 -27.22 7.96 24.80
CA CYS A 427 -28.25 8.29 23.83
C CYS A 427 -29.34 7.22 23.85
N ASP A 428 -30.61 7.61 23.67
CA ASP A 428 -31.67 6.65 23.38
C ASP A 428 -31.44 5.98 22.02
N TRP A 429 -31.65 4.68 21.94
CA TRP A 429 -31.42 3.91 20.71
C TRP A 429 -32.31 4.36 19.56
N GLU A 430 -33.58 4.67 19.83
CA GLU A 430 -34.51 5.23 18.84
C GLU A 430 -34.03 6.57 18.29
N TYR A 431 -33.51 7.44 19.16
CA TYR A 431 -32.95 8.72 18.75
C TYR A 431 -31.75 8.54 17.82
N LEU A 432 -30.88 7.55 18.09
CA LEU A 432 -29.76 7.23 17.21
C LEU A 432 -30.21 6.66 15.87
N LYS A 433 -31.25 5.82 15.84
CA LYS A 433 -31.86 5.35 14.58
C LYS A 433 -32.40 6.51 13.75
N GLU A 434 -32.99 7.53 14.37
CA GLU A 434 -33.46 8.73 13.67
C GLU A 434 -32.29 9.60 13.15
N LYS A 435 -31.30 9.91 14.01
CA LYS A 435 -30.25 10.88 13.67
C LYS A 435 -29.10 10.30 12.85
N MET A 436 -28.67 9.08 13.17
CA MET A 436 -27.52 8.43 12.51
C MET A 436 -27.94 7.32 11.54
N GLY A 437 -29.12 6.73 11.71
CA GLY A 437 -29.63 5.65 10.84
C GLY A 437 -29.64 5.99 9.35
N PRO A 438 -30.06 7.20 8.92
CA PRO A 438 -29.98 7.59 7.51
C PRO A 438 -28.54 7.52 6.95
N ASN A 439 -27.54 7.93 7.73
CA ASN A 439 -26.13 7.83 7.31
C ASN A 439 -25.62 6.39 7.33
N ALA A 440 -26.18 5.53 8.17
CA ALA A 440 -25.84 4.11 8.25
C ALA A 440 -26.45 3.27 7.10
N PHE A 441 -27.63 3.64 6.57
CA PHE A 441 -28.38 2.79 5.63
C PHE A 441 -28.70 3.44 4.27
N ASN A 442 -28.63 4.76 4.10
CA ASN A 442 -28.96 5.46 2.84
C ASN A 442 -27.74 5.95 2.02
N SER A 443 -26.52 5.58 2.40
CA SER A 443 -25.25 5.98 1.77
C SER A 443 -25.09 5.56 0.29
N GLY A 444 -26.02 4.79 -0.28
CA GLY A 444 -26.03 4.32 -1.68
C GLY A 444 -26.79 5.17 -2.71
N THR A 445 -27.36 6.34 -2.36
CA THR A 445 -28.19 7.14 -3.31
C THR A 445 -27.71 8.58 -3.52
N PHE A 446 -26.52 8.77 -4.07
CA PHE A 446 -26.16 10.05 -4.70
C PHE A 446 -26.78 10.11 -6.12
N LYS A 447 -28.02 10.58 -6.23
CA LYS A 447 -28.58 11.01 -7.52
C LYS A 447 -28.04 12.40 -7.86
N MET A 448 -27.05 12.46 -8.74
CA MET A 448 -26.53 13.72 -9.29
C MET A 448 -27.48 14.23 -10.39
N ASN A 449 -28.18 15.35 -10.13
CA ASN A 449 -29.02 16.01 -11.13
C ASN A 449 -28.14 16.71 -12.18
N ALA A 450 -28.42 16.40 -13.45
CA ALA A 450 -27.65 16.82 -14.65
C ALA A 450 -27.68 18.32 -14.97
N SER A 451 -28.36 19.16 -14.16
CA SER A 451 -28.60 20.56 -14.48
C SER A 451 -27.49 21.52 -14.02
N VAL A 452 -26.53 21.05 -13.21
CA VAL A 452 -25.44 21.91 -12.67
C VAL A 452 -24.20 21.93 -13.57
N LEU A 453 -24.11 21.02 -14.55
CA LEU A 453 -22.95 20.90 -15.43
C LEU A 453 -22.79 22.07 -16.42
N PHE A 454 -23.88 22.78 -16.74
CA PHE A 454 -23.89 23.77 -17.82
C PHE A 454 -23.44 25.18 -17.38
N LEU A 455 -23.53 25.50 -16.09
CA LEU A 455 -23.13 26.81 -15.57
C LEU A 455 -21.65 26.92 -15.17
N LEU A 456 -20.95 25.79 -15.00
CA LEU A 456 -19.52 25.77 -14.68
C LEU A 456 -18.61 25.92 -15.90
N PHE A 457 -19.15 25.80 -17.11
CA PHE A 457 -18.36 25.85 -18.36
C PHE A 457 -17.97 27.27 -18.82
N LEU A 458 -18.42 28.33 -18.15
CA LEU A 458 -18.20 29.71 -18.61
C LEU A 458 -17.22 30.56 -17.79
N ILE A 459 -16.58 30.02 -16.74
CA ILE A 459 -15.63 30.82 -15.91
C ILE A 459 -14.21 30.22 -15.81
N SER A 460 -13.95 29.02 -16.33
CA SER A 460 -12.60 28.43 -16.28
C SER A 460 -11.76 28.76 -17.52
N HIS A 461 -11.39 30.03 -17.68
CA HIS A 461 -10.17 30.41 -18.41
C HIS A 461 -9.30 31.27 -17.48
N VAL A 462 -8.90 30.68 -16.35
CA VAL A 462 -7.76 31.15 -15.58
C VAL A 462 -6.76 30.01 -15.56
N TYR A 463 -5.62 30.24 -16.21
CA TYR A 463 -4.47 29.35 -16.19
C TYR A 463 -4.05 29.12 -14.74
N THR A 464 -4.34 27.94 -14.19
CA THR A 464 -3.74 27.48 -12.95
C THR A 464 -2.31 27.02 -13.26
N ARG A 465 -1.32 27.75 -12.76
CA ARG A 465 0.05 27.23 -12.67
C ARG A 465 0.04 26.10 -11.63
N ASP A 466 0.45 24.91 -12.07
CA ASP A 466 0.66 23.73 -11.23
C ASP A 466 1.54 24.09 -10.02
N VAL A 467 1.11 23.74 -8.81
CA VAL A 467 1.97 23.76 -7.63
C VAL A 467 2.64 22.39 -7.56
N ASP A 468 3.96 22.40 -7.71
CA ASP A 468 4.83 21.28 -8.08
C ASP A 468 4.73 20.04 -7.17
N TYR A 469 3.95 19.04 -7.58
CA TYR A 469 4.10 17.66 -7.11
C TYR A 469 5.50 17.13 -7.49
N CYS A 470 6.21 16.59 -6.49
CA CYS A 470 7.49 15.91 -6.71
C CYS A 470 7.35 14.39 -6.54
N PHE A 471 7.70 13.63 -7.57
CA PHE A 471 7.77 12.17 -7.54
C PHE A 471 8.74 11.65 -6.47
N VAL A 472 9.82 12.38 -6.15
CA VAL A 472 10.71 12.01 -5.04
C VAL A 472 10.01 12.01 -3.67
N ASP A 473 8.89 12.71 -3.53
CA ASP A 473 8.09 12.77 -2.29
C ASP A 473 6.87 11.84 -2.32
N GLU A 474 6.71 11.04 -3.38
CA GLU A 474 5.61 10.10 -3.50
C GLU A 474 5.82 8.90 -2.54
N ASP A 475 4.99 8.88 -1.50
CA ASP A 475 4.96 7.83 -0.47
C ASP A 475 4.46 6.46 -0.98
N ASP A 476 3.74 6.44 -2.10
CA ASP A 476 3.16 5.25 -2.72
C ASP A 476 3.43 5.22 -4.23
N PRO A 477 4.71 5.09 -4.65
CA PRO A 477 5.07 5.12 -6.07
C PRO A 477 4.41 3.96 -6.78
N TYR A 478 4.10 4.12 -8.06
CA TYR A 478 3.59 3.01 -8.86
C TYR A 478 4.71 1.97 -9.05
N LEU A 479 4.48 0.73 -8.62
CA LEU A 479 5.52 -0.33 -8.57
C LEU A 479 5.32 -1.44 -9.61
N TYR A 480 4.22 -1.44 -10.36
CA TYR A 480 3.82 -2.53 -11.24
C TYR A 480 4.15 -2.19 -12.71
N MET A 481 5.41 -2.40 -13.09
CA MET A 481 6.01 -1.94 -14.35
C MET A 481 6.12 -3.08 -15.40
N ALA A 482 4.99 -3.77 -15.63
CA ALA A 482 4.87 -4.89 -16.58
C ALA A 482 5.90 -6.01 -16.32
N THR A 483 6.47 -6.64 -17.36
CA THR A 483 7.39 -7.79 -17.21
C THR A 483 8.68 -7.46 -16.46
N LYS A 484 9.06 -6.18 -16.42
CA LYS A 484 10.24 -5.68 -15.69
C LYS A 484 9.94 -5.29 -14.23
N THR A 485 8.77 -5.69 -13.72
CA THR A 485 8.42 -5.51 -12.30
C THR A 485 9.37 -6.32 -11.42
N ALA A 486 9.96 -5.66 -10.41
CA ALA A 486 10.83 -6.33 -9.45
C ALA A 486 10.05 -7.38 -8.65
N TYR A 487 10.60 -8.58 -8.55
CA TYR A 487 9.93 -9.70 -7.88
C TYR A 487 9.52 -9.36 -6.44
N HIS A 488 10.35 -8.57 -5.74
CA HIS A 488 10.12 -8.06 -4.39
C HIS A 488 8.72 -7.47 -4.14
N PHE A 489 8.10 -6.86 -5.16
CA PHE A 489 6.80 -6.20 -5.02
C PHE A 489 5.61 -7.11 -5.34
N VAL A 490 5.86 -8.28 -5.93
CA VAL A 490 4.83 -9.17 -6.47
C VAL A 490 4.77 -10.48 -5.73
N HIS A 491 5.93 -11.00 -5.32
CA HIS A 491 6.01 -12.26 -4.59
C HIS A 491 5.21 -12.20 -3.30
N ALA A 492 4.70 -13.36 -2.91
CA ALA A 492 3.71 -13.49 -1.86
C ALA A 492 4.35 -13.42 -0.46
N GLY A 493 5.31 -12.51 -0.20
CA GLY A 493 6.26 -12.52 0.92
C GLY A 493 5.70 -12.56 2.36
N LYS A 494 4.39 -12.75 2.54
CA LYS A 494 3.67 -12.99 3.79
C LYS A 494 2.65 -14.15 3.77
N THR A 495 2.27 -14.70 2.62
CA THR A 495 1.41 -15.90 2.54
C THR A 495 2.30 -17.13 2.49
N ARG A 496 2.25 -17.96 3.53
CA ARG A 496 2.87 -19.29 3.49
C ARG A 496 2.17 -20.14 2.44
N PHE A 497 2.88 -21.10 1.85
CA PHE A 497 2.22 -22.17 1.10
C PHE A 497 1.21 -22.82 2.06
N GLN A 498 0.01 -23.13 1.57
CA GLN A 498 -1.04 -23.61 2.47
C GLN A 498 -0.70 -25.03 2.91
N ASP A 499 -0.63 -25.26 4.22
CA ASP A 499 -0.60 -26.60 4.78
C ASP A 499 -1.93 -27.27 4.43
N VAL A 500 -1.86 -28.48 3.86
CA VAL A 500 -3.04 -29.23 3.46
C VAL A 500 -3.27 -30.34 4.48
N PRO A 501 -4.28 -30.22 5.37
CA PRO A 501 -4.53 -31.23 6.39
C PRO A 501 -4.77 -32.61 5.80
N ASN A 502 -4.23 -33.65 6.45
CA ASN A 502 -4.36 -35.05 6.03
C ASN A 502 -3.84 -35.34 4.61
N CYS A 503 -2.92 -34.48 4.12
CA CYS A 503 -2.26 -34.63 2.83
C CYS A 503 -0.75 -34.45 3.00
N LYS A 504 0.02 -35.23 2.24
CA LYS A 504 1.48 -35.12 2.17
C LYS A 504 1.88 -34.75 0.76
N ALA A 505 2.65 -33.68 0.64
CA ALA A 505 3.27 -33.31 -0.63
C ALA A 505 4.22 -34.44 -1.07
N LYS A 506 4.14 -34.85 -2.33
CA LYS A 506 4.96 -35.93 -2.89
C LYS A 506 5.89 -35.48 -4.00
N GLN A 507 5.52 -34.43 -4.74
CA GLN A 507 6.36 -33.87 -5.81
C GLN A 507 6.09 -32.38 -5.98
N VAL A 508 7.14 -31.61 -6.25
CA VAL A 508 7.07 -30.21 -6.66
C VAL A 508 7.57 -30.10 -8.10
N TRP A 509 6.75 -29.54 -8.99
CA TRP A 509 7.11 -29.18 -10.36
C TRP A 509 7.10 -27.66 -10.47
N MET A 510 8.13 -27.06 -11.08
CA MET A 510 8.24 -25.61 -11.19
C MET A 510 8.81 -25.20 -12.54
N LEU A 511 8.19 -24.17 -13.14
CA LEU A 511 8.77 -23.39 -14.22
C LEU A 511 9.01 -21.96 -13.74
N ALA A 512 10.25 -21.48 -13.79
CA ALA A 512 10.63 -20.14 -13.39
C ALA A 512 11.35 -19.37 -14.51
N THR A 513 11.25 -18.04 -14.45
CA THR A 513 11.97 -17.12 -15.33
C THR A 513 13.23 -16.59 -14.65
N HIS A 514 14.10 -15.92 -15.40
CA HIS A 514 15.35 -15.38 -14.86
C HIS A 514 15.11 -14.37 -13.71
N GLY A 515 16.09 -14.28 -12.81
CA GLY A 515 16.14 -13.23 -11.80
C GLY A 515 16.42 -11.86 -12.42
N THR A 516 16.50 -10.83 -11.58
CA THR A 516 16.81 -9.47 -12.02
C THR A 516 18.17 -9.41 -12.72
N GLN A 517 18.18 -9.18 -14.03
CA GLN A 517 19.39 -9.06 -14.86
C GLN A 517 19.58 -7.63 -15.38
N CYS A 518 20.78 -7.33 -15.88
CA CYS A 518 21.02 -6.14 -16.67
C CYS A 518 20.19 -6.18 -17.96
N ALA A 519 19.94 -5.01 -18.56
CA ALA A 519 19.22 -4.92 -19.81
C ALA A 519 19.98 -5.61 -20.96
N SER A 520 19.29 -5.90 -22.05
CA SER A 520 19.93 -6.40 -23.29
C SER A 520 20.89 -5.37 -23.88
N GLU A 521 21.82 -5.80 -24.73
CA GLU A 521 22.78 -4.89 -25.38
C GLU A 521 22.08 -3.74 -26.12
N ALA A 522 21.01 -4.04 -26.87
CA ALA A 522 20.23 -3.05 -27.59
C ALA A 522 19.56 -2.03 -26.65
N GLU A 523 18.95 -2.50 -25.55
CA GLU A 523 18.34 -1.62 -24.54
C GLU A 523 19.39 -0.76 -23.83
N ILE A 524 20.58 -1.31 -23.52
CA ILE A 524 21.68 -0.55 -22.91
C ILE A 524 22.11 0.59 -23.84
N ILE A 525 22.31 0.30 -25.13
CA ILE A 525 22.67 1.32 -26.13
C ILE A 525 21.62 2.44 -26.15
N GLN A 526 20.33 2.10 -26.16
CA GLN A 526 19.25 3.09 -26.12
C GLN A 526 19.26 3.90 -24.82
N MET A 527 19.39 3.26 -23.65
CA MET A 527 19.41 3.96 -22.36
C MET A 527 20.60 4.90 -22.21
N LEU A 528 21.74 4.60 -22.83
CA LEU A 528 22.90 5.48 -22.81
C LEU A 528 22.65 6.80 -23.54
N THR A 529 21.76 6.81 -24.55
CA THR A 529 21.35 8.05 -25.25
C THR A 529 20.61 9.03 -24.33
N LEU A 530 20.06 8.56 -23.20
CA LEU A 530 19.38 9.41 -22.24
C LEU A 530 20.31 10.44 -21.57
N THR A 531 21.63 10.27 -21.66
CA THR A 531 22.61 11.29 -21.20
C THR A 531 22.52 12.58 -22.01
N GLU A 532 22.28 12.48 -23.31
CA GLU A 532 22.04 13.64 -24.18
C GLU A 532 20.66 14.24 -23.88
N LEU A 533 19.63 13.39 -23.77
CA LEU A 533 18.28 13.84 -23.44
C LEU A 533 18.22 14.57 -22.08
N GLN A 534 18.92 14.05 -21.07
CA GLN A 534 19.05 14.66 -19.76
C GLN A 534 19.55 16.11 -19.88
N SER A 535 20.56 16.34 -20.71
CA SER A 535 21.12 17.68 -20.96
C SER A 535 20.10 18.61 -21.62
N HIS A 536 19.31 18.10 -22.57
CA HIS A 536 18.23 18.85 -23.21
C HIS A 536 17.09 19.18 -22.23
N ILE A 537 16.69 18.24 -21.37
CA ILE A 537 15.68 18.46 -20.34
C ILE A 537 16.15 19.55 -19.37
N ILE A 538 17.39 19.49 -18.90
CA ILE A 538 17.97 20.50 -18.00
C ILE A 538 17.94 21.87 -18.66
N ASN A 539 18.41 21.98 -19.91
CA ASN A 539 18.40 23.24 -20.65
C ASN A 539 16.97 23.79 -20.90
N ASN A 540 15.99 22.92 -21.13
CA ASN A 540 14.60 23.31 -21.30
C ASN A 540 14.01 23.91 -20.01
N HIS A 541 14.41 23.40 -18.83
CA HIS A 541 13.95 23.90 -17.54
C HIS A 541 14.71 25.17 -17.11
N GLU A 542 16.04 25.14 -17.14
CA GLU A 542 16.87 26.21 -16.55
C GLU A 542 17.08 27.40 -17.48
N THR A 543 17.28 27.16 -18.78
CA THR A 543 17.61 28.21 -19.75
C THR A 543 16.36 28.72 -20.46
N ARG A 544 15.50 27.81 -20.91
CA ARG A 544 14.32 28.15 -21.72
C ARG A 544 13.07 28.38 -20.89
N ASN A 545 13.05 27.96 -19.63
CA ASN A 545 11.91 28.07 -18.71
C ASN A 545 10.60 27.47 -19.30
N ASN A 546 10.73 26.38 -20.07
CA ASN A 546 9.61 25.70 -20.72
C ASN A 546 9.20 24.40 -19.99
N GLY A 547 10.03 23.91 -19.07
CA GLY A 547 9.81 22.65 -18.36
C GLY A 547 8.88 22.78 -17.16
N HIS A 548 8.23 21.67 -16.79
CA HIS A 548 7.23 21.62 -15.72
C HIS A 548 7.51 20.47 -14.73
N MET A 549 8.73 19.92 -14.70
CA MET A 549 9.13 19.02 -13.62
C MET A 549 9.39 19.83 -12.35
N CYS A 550 9.01 19.28 -11.19
CA CYS A 550 9.33 19.92 -9.93
C CYS A 550 10.85 20.06 -9.74
N ASN A 551 11.26 21.09 -9.01
CA ASN A 551 12.67 21.38 -8.78
C ASN A 551 13.46 20.21 -8.17
N ARG A 552 12.88 19.46 -7.23
CA ARG A 552 13.60 18.34 -6.58
C ARG A 552 13.79 17.14 -7.50
N ASP A 553 12.82 16.84 -8.36
CA ASP A 553 12.93 15.77 -9.35
C ASP A 553 13.93 16.17 -10.43
N LEU A 554 13.90 17.42 -10.87
CA LEU A 554 14.88 17.97 -11.80
C LEU A 554 16.30 17.90 -11.20
N GLU A 555 16.48 18.25 -9.93
CA GLU A 555 17.76 18.12 -9.21
C GLU A 555 18.25 16.67 -9.11
N ASN A 556 17.33 15.72 -8.88
CA ASN A 556 17.69 14.30 -8.89
C ASN A 556 18.06 13.83 -10.30
N LEU A 557 17.35 14.31 -11.31
CA LEU A 557 17.65 14.01 -12.71
C LEU A 557 19.00 14.59 -13.10
N LYS A 558 19.37 15.81 -12.71
CA LYS A 558 20.72 16.38 -12.93
C LYS A 558 21.85 15.53 -12.36
N ARG A 559 21.61 14.91 -11.20
CA ARG A 559 22.59 14.05 -10.51
C ARG A 559 22.59 12.62 -11.04
N TRP A 560 21.68 12.28 -11.95
CA TRP A 560 21.65 10.97 -12.54
C TRP A 560 22.89 10.77 -13.42
N THR A 561 23.52 9.61 -13.27
CA THR A 561 24.62 9.15 -14.11
C THR A 561 24.37 7.68 -14.43
N PRO A 562 24.69 7.21 -15.64
CA PRO A 562 24.52 5.81 -16.01
C PRO A 562 25.12 4.86 -14.96
N SER A 563 24.30 3.92 -14.49
CA SER A 563 24.72 2.98 -13.46
C SER A 563 25.81 2.03 -13.99
N SER A 564 26.55 1.38 -13.10
CA SER A 564 27.48 0.31 -13.48
C SER A 564 26.81 -0.91 -14.12
N TYR A 565 25.47 -0.98 -14.15
CA TYR A 565 24.69 -2.02 -14.81
C TYR A 565 24.38 -1.67 -16.28
N LEU A 566 24.57 -0.41 -16.70
CA LEU A 566 24.41 0.06 -18.09
C LEU A 566 25.70 -0.08 -18.90
N ARG A 567 26.39 -1.20 -18.75
CA ARG A 567 27.61 -1.50 -19.50
C ARG A 567 27.34 -2.64 -20.45
N ILE A 568 27.75 -2.49 -21.71
CA ILE A 568 27.48 -3.47 -22.77
C ILE A 568 28.04 -4.84 -22.39
N GLU A 569 29.22 -4.90 -21.78
CA GLU A 569 29.83 -6.15 -21.30
C GLU A 569 29.04 -6.85 -20.18
N ARG A 570 28.03 -6.18 -19.63
CA ARG A 570 27.15 -6.72 -18.59
C ARG A 570 25.74 -7.02 -19.12
N ALA A 571 25.49 -6.93 -20.42
CA ALA A 571 24.19 -7.24 -21.00
C ALA A 571 23.68 -8.60 -20.50
N GLU A 572 22.43 -8.63 -20.04
CA GLU A 572 21.74 -9.83 -19.53
C GLU A 572 22.46 -10.56 -18.37
N VAL A 573 23.49 -9.95 -17.78
CA VAL A 573 24.15 -10.51 -16.60
C VAL A 573 23.24 -10.38 -15.39
N LEU A 574 23.08 -11.48 -14.65
CA LEU A 574 22.32 -11.50 -13.40
C LEU A 574 22.90 -10.50 -12.39
N THR A 575 22.05 -9.60 -11.89
CA THR A 575 22.46 -8.59 -10.92
C THR A 575 22.51 -9.17 -9.51
N PRO A 576 23.14 -8.48 -8.53
CA PRO A 576 23.08 -8.89 -7.13
C PRO A 576 21.64 -9.02 -6.61
N GLN A 577 20.73 -8.14 -7.05
CA GLN A 577 19.31 -8.25 -6.69
C GLN A 577 18.71 -9.53 -7.29
N GLY A 578 19.04 -9.89 -8.52
CA GLY A 578 18.55 -11.12 -9.15
C GLY A 578 19.07 -12.39 -8.50
N VAL A 579 20.33 -12.40 -8.04
CA VAL A 579 20.86 -13.49 -7.22
C VAL A 579 20.04 -13.63 -5.94
N GLU A 580 19.75 -12.52 -5.26
CA GLU A 580 18.96 -12.53 -4.04
C GLU A 580 17.52 -12.98 -4.27
N ASP A 581 16.87 -12.51 -5.34
CA ASP A 581 15.50 -12.89 -5.72
C ASP A 581 15.40 -14.43 -5.84
N MET A 582 16.32 -15.04 -6.58
CA MET A 582 16.33 -16.49 -6.83
C MET A 582 16.73 -17.29 -5.59
N ARG A 583 17.73 -16.83 -4.85
CA ARG A 583 18.17 -17.48 -3.61
C ARG A 583 17.07 -17.48 -2.57
N LEU A 584 16.32 -16.39 -2.45
CA LEU A 584 15.20 -16.32 -1.51
C LEU A 584 14.00 -17.14 -1.98
N LEU A 585 13.74 -17.24 -3.30
CA LEU A 585 12.74 -18.16 -3.84
C LEU A 585 13.07 -19.62 -3.47
N GLY A 586 14.32 -20.05 -3.65
CA GLY A 586 14.78 -21.37 -3.24
C GLY A 586 14.62 -21.63 -1.75
N ARG A 587 15.01 -20.67 -0.90
CA ARG A 587 14.84 -20.79 0.57
C ARG A 587 13.39 -20.89 1.01
N ARG A 588 12.48 -20.15 0.35
CA ARG A 588 11.05 -20.22 0.65
C ARG A 588 10.49 -21.57 0.26
N LEU A 589 10.79 -22.08 -0.94
CA LEU A 589 10.39 -23.43 -1.35
C LEU A 589 10.93 -24.50 -0.38
N HIS A 590 12.20 -24.43 0.00
CA HIS A 590 12.78 -25.31 1.02
C HIS A 590 11.99 -25.30 2.33
N SER A 591 11.67 -24.10 2.83
CA SER A 591 10.98 -23.91 4.11
C SER A 591 9.54 -24.40 4.09
N ASN A 592 8.88 -24.35 2.93
CA ASN A 592 7.47 -24.77 2.79
C ASN A 592 7.32 -26.26 2.47
N PHE A 593 8.36 -26.92 1.92
CA PHE A 593 8.33 -28.36 1.63
C PHE A 593 9.54 -29.09 2.24
N PRO A 594 9.77 -28.99 3.56
CA PRO A 594 10.97 -29.54 4.19
C PRO A 594 11.09 -31.06 4.03
N GLU A 595 9.98 -31.80 4.00
CA GLU A 595 9.97 -33.26 3.80
C GLU A 595 10.41 -33.68 2.39
N LEU A 596 10.26 -32.79 1.40
CA LEU A 596 10.66 -33.03 0.01
C LEU A 596 12.02 -32.44 -0.34
N LEU A 597 12.39 -31.32 0.27
CA LEU A 597 13.49 -30.45 -0.21
C LEU A 597 14.63 -30.28 0.81
N SER A 598 14.56 -30.86 2.01
CA SER A 598 15.65 -30.80 2.98
C SER A 598 16.82 -31.73 2.63
N SER A 599 18.01 -31.15 2.47
CA SER A 599 19.27 -31.89 2.21
C SER A 599 19.66 -32.85 3.34
N ARG A 600 19.13 -32.65 4.55
CA ARG A 600 19.36 -33.56 5.70
C ARG A 600 18.47 -34.81 5.65
N VAL A 601 17.40 -34.78 4.87
CA VAL A 601 16.36 -35.81 4.82
C VAL A 601 16.45 -36.62 3.52
N VAL A 602 17.17 -36.13 2.49
CA VAL A 602 17.20 -36.74 1.15
C VAL A 602 18.63 -36.82 0.60
N ASN A 603 18.96 -37.93 -0.06
CA ASN A 603 20.18 -38.03 -0.86
C ASN A 603 20.02 -37.17 -2.13
N LEU A 604 20.87 -36.16 -2.30
CA LEU A 604 20.80 -35.21 -3.42
C LEU A 604 21.42 -35.88 -4.66
N THR A 605 20.56 -36.43 -5.52
CA THR A 605 20.96 -37.14 -6.73
C THR A 605 20.07 -36.75 -7.90
N GLU A 606 20.57 -36.93 -9.12
CA GLU A 606 19.87 -36.58 -10.37
C GLU A 606 18.59 -37.39 -10.61
N ASP A 607 18.45 -38.58 -9.99
CA ASP A 607 17.19 -39.33 -10.01
C ASP A 607 16.13 -38.75 -9.08
N LYS A 608 16.52 -37.94 -8.08
CA LYS A 608 15.60 -37.33 -7.11
C LYS A 608 15.25 -35.88 -7.44
N TYR A 609 16.12 -35.17 -8.14
CA TYR A 609 15.90 -33.77 -8.49
C TYR A 609 16.35 -33.48 -9.92
N VAL A 610 15.45 -32.90 -10.70
CA VAL A 610 15.71 -32.51 -12.09
C VAL A 610 15.87 -31.01 -12.14
N MET A 611 17.02 -30.55 -12.65
CA MET A 611 17.36 -29.15 -12.83
C MET A 611 17.63 -28.91 -14.31
N LYS A 612 16.71 -28.24 -15.03
CA LYS A 612 16.90 -27.87 -16.44
C LYS A 612 16.87 -26.37 -16.63
N THR A 613 17.72 -25.85 -17.51
CA THR A 613 17.77 -24.43 -17.82
C THR A 613 18.04 -24.20 -19.30
N THR A 614 17.53 -23.08 -19.82
CA THR A 614 18.04 -22.46 -21.05
C THR A 614 19.35 -21.70 -20.74
N HIS A 615 19.66 -20.63 -21.47
CA HIS A 615 20.85 -19.78 -21.29
C HIS A 615 20.95 -19.06 -19.92
N ILE A 616 19.94 -19.14 -19.05
CA ILE A 616 19.85 -18.36 -17.79
C ILE A 616 20.43 -19.07 -16.55
N ARG A 617 21.47 -19.90 -16.72
CA ARG A 617 22.03 -20.79 -15.68
C ARG A 617 22.35 -20.15 -14.33
N ASN A 618 22.79 -18.89 -14.32
CA ASN A 618 23.15 -18.18 -13.08
C ASN A 618 21.93 -18.01 -12.14
N SER A 619 20.74 -17.86 -12.72
CA SER A 619 19.49 -17.78 -11.97
C SER A 619 19.17 -19.11 -11.29
N LEU A 620 19.33 -20.22 -12.02
CA LEU A 620 19.16 -21.57 -11.48
C LEU A 620 20.18 -21.85 -10.37
N PHE A 621 21.46 -21.53 -10.57
CA PHE A 621 22.48 -21.75 -9.53
C PHE A 621 22.19 -20.95 -8.24
N ALA A 622 21.76 -19.69 -8.37
CA ALA A 622 21.36 -18.89 -7.20
C ALA A 622 20.12 -19.47 -6.50
N PHE A 623 19.16 -19.98 -7.26
CA PHE A 623 18.01 -20.71 -6.71
C PHE A 623 18.44 -21.97 -5.96
N MET A 624 19.31 -22.78 -6.57
CA MET A 624 19.80 -24.03 -5.99
C MET A 624 20.61 -23.79 -4.70
N GLU A 625 21.41 -22.71 -4.65
CA GLU A 625 22.05 -22.25 -3.41
C GLU A 625 21.02 -21.96 -2.31
N GLY A 626 19.91 -21.34 -2.67
CA GLY A 626 18.82 -21.08 -1.75
C GLY A 626 18.10 -22.34 -1.28
N LEU A 627 17.95 -23.30 -2.19
CA LEU A 627 17.16 -24.52 -1.97
C LEU A 627 17.92 -25.58 -1.18
N PHE A 628 19.22 -25.77 -1.45
CA PHE A 628 20.04 -26.85 -0.88
C PHE A 628 21.27 -26.39 -0.13
N GLU A 629 21.48 -25.08 0.01
CA GLU A 629 22.70 -24.47 0.60
C GLU A 629 23.98 -24.75 -0.20
N ASP A 630 23.86 -25.27 -1.43
CA ASP A 630 24.96 -25.56 -2.35
C ASP A 630 24.55 -25.25 -3.80
N ARG A 631 25.42 -24.53 -4.53
CA ARG A 631 25.27 -24.15 -5.94
C ARG A 631 25.53 -25.28 -6.92
N ASN A 632 26.04 -26.41 -6.47
CA ASN A 632 26.33 -27.59 -7.31
C ASN A 632 25.72 -28.87 -6.72
N ALA A 633 24.68 -28.72 -5.89
CA ALA A 633 24.02 -29.84 -5.20
C ALA A 633 23.52 -30.94 -6.15
N VAL A 634 23.09 -30.56 -7.37
CA VAL A 634 22.54 -31.46 -8.38
C VAL A 634 23.07 -31.03 -9.75
N GLN A 635 23.33 -31.98 -10.64
CA GLN A 635 23.74 -31.67 -12.01
C GLN A 635 22.63 -30.90 -12.75
N VAL A 636 23.06 -29.89 -13.50
CA VAL A 636 22.18 -29.04 -14.30
C VAL A 636 22.27 -29.45 -15.76
N GLU A 637 21.11 -29.67 -16.38
CA GLU A 637 20.99 -29.90 -17.82
C GLU A 637 20.71 -28.56 -18.53
N GLU A 638 21.66 -28.11 -19.35
CA GLU A 638 21.45 -26.96 -20.24
C GLU A 638 20.82 -27.44 -21.55
N VAL A 639 19.65 -26.90 -21.90
CA VAL A 639 18.93 -27.27 -23.12
C VAL A 639 19.38 -26.45 -24.33
N PRO A 640 19.44 -27.03 -25.54
CA PRO A 640 19.79 -26.29 -26.76
C PRO A 640 18.67 -25.31 -27.16
N GLU A 641 18.96 -24.36 -28.06
CA GLU A 641 17.96 -23.37 -28.49
C GLU A 641 16.74 -23.96 -29.21
N ASN A 642 16.92 -25.12 -29.86
CA ASN A 642 15.87 -25.86 -30.55
C ASN A 642 15.16 -26.88 -29.64
N ASP A 643 15.31 -26.74 -28.32
CA ASP A 643 14.64 -27.57 -27.34
C ASP A 643 13.11 -27.51 -27.50
N THR A 644 12.48 -28.67 -27.43
CA THR A 644 11.04 -28.84 -27.68
C THR A 644 10.21 -28.74 -26.41
N LEU A 645 10.84 -28.56 -25.24
CA LEU A 645 10.16 -28.45 -23.94
C LEU A 645 10.13 -27.01 -23.43
N LEU A 646 11.30 -26.40 -23.19
CA LEU A 646 11.46 -25.10 -22.54
C LEU A 646 11.40 -23.93 -23.52
N THR A 647 11.70 -24.13 -24.81
CA THR A 647 11.73 -23.05 -25.82
C THR A 647 11.07 -23.46 -27.14
N THR A 648 10.05 -24.32 -27.07
CA THR A 648 9.34 -24.88 -28.24
C THR A 648 8.97 -23.83 -29.28
N TYR A 649 8.53 -22.65 -28.83
CA TYR A 649 8.12 -21.53 -29.67
C TYR A 649 9.24 -21.01 -30.60
N LYS A 650 10.51 -21.09 -30.19
CA LYS A 650 11.67 -20.66 -31.00
C LYS A 650 11.88 -21.53 -32.23
N SER A 651 11.44 -22.78 -32.17
CA SER A 651 11.49 -23.73 -33.28
C SER A 651 10.22 -23.73 -34.14
N CYS A 652 9.25 -22.86 -33.83
CA CYS A 652 7.93 -22.88 -34.44
C CYS A 652 7.78 -21.83 -35.55
N ASN A 653 7.96 -22.25 -36.81
CA ASN A 653 7.92 -21.35 -37.98
C ASN A 653 6.60 -20.57 -38.11
N VAL A 654 5.47 -21.20 -37.76
CA VAL A 654 4.15 -20.54 -37.82
C VAL A 654 4.02 -19.48 -36.72
N TRP A 655 4.56 -19.73 -35.53
CA TRP A 655 4.53 -18.76 -34.44
C TRP A 655 5.29 -17.48 -34.80
N ASP A 656 6.48 -17.63 -35.38
CA ASP A 656 7.39 -16.54 -35.78
C ASP A 656 6.82 -15.69 -36.93
N ASN A 657 6.28 -16.34 -37.98
CA ASN A 657 5.71 -15.64 -39.14
C ASN A 657 4.42 -14.85 -38.84
N GLU A 658 3.59 -15.34 -37.92
CA GLU A 658 2.37 -14.63 -37.49
C GLU A 658 2.65 -13.60 -36.38
N HIS A 659 3.77 -13.73 -35.65
CA HIS A 659 4.14 -12.85 -34.53
C HIS A 659 4.18 -11.37 -34.94
N THR A 660 4.64 -11.10 -36.17
CA THR A 660 4.84 -9.75 -36.71
C THR A 660 3.54 -9.02 -37.06
N ASN A 661 2.40 -9.71 -37.25
CA ASN A 661 1.17 -9.04 -37.69
C ASN A 661 0.24 -8.68 -36.53
N ALA A 662 -0.25 -9.65 -35.74
CA ALA A 662 -1.30 -9.38 -34.76
C ALA A 662 -0.80 -8.65 -33.50
N SER A 663 0.36 -9.05 -32.95
CA SER A 663 0.89 -8.45 -31.72
C SER A 663 1.35 -7.01 -31.90
N ILE A 664 1.92 -6.73 -33.08
CA ILE A 664 2.37 -5.40 -33.47
C ILE A 664 1.17 -4.50 -33.79
N GLN A 665 0.14 -5.02 -34.48
CA GLN A 665 -1.05 -4.23 -34.85
C GLN A 665 -1.80 -3.67 -33.64
N GLU A 666 -2.10 -4.48 -32.63
CA GLU A 666 -2.86 -4.02 -31.46
C GLU A 666 -2.07 -3.02 -30.62
N VAL A 667 -0.75 -3.19 -30.52
CA VAL A 667 0.12 -2.20 -29.86
C VAL A 667 0.16 -0.91 -30.67
N ILE A 668 0.33 -0.97 -32.00
CA ILE A 668 0.32 0.22 -32.86
C ILE A 668 -1.03 0.95 -32.76
N SER A 669 -2.15 0.24 -32.84
CA SER A 669 -3.48 0.84 -32.70
C SER A 669 -3.69 1.48 -31.33
N PHE A 670 -3.14 0.90 -30.26
CA PHE A 670 -3.18 1.51 -28.93
C PHE A 670 -2.30 2.75 -28.84
N GLU A 671 -1.10 2.71 -29.43
CA GLU A 671 -0.18 3.84 -29.50
C GLU A 671 -0.75 5.01 -30.30
N GLU A 672 -1.51 4.74 -31.37
CA GLU A 672 -2.25 5.74 -32.15
C GLU A 672 -3.51 6.25 -31.44
N GLY A 673 -3.95 5.56 -30.38
CA GLY A 673 -5.11 5.89 -29.58
C GLY A 673 -4.93 7.08 -28.64
N PRO A 674 -6.04 7.68 -28.17
CA PRO A 674 -5.99 8.91 -27.38
C PRO A 674 -5.27 8.74 -26.03
N GLU A 675 -5.34 7.56 -25.42
CA GLU A 675 -4.67 7.29 -24.15
C GLU A 675 -3.14 7.42 -24.25
N PHE A 676 -2.53 6.84 -25.29
CA PHE A 676 -1.09 6.89 -25.48
C PHE A 676 -0.64 8.24 -26.08
N GLN A 677 -1.40 8.82 -27.00
CA GLN A 677 -1.10 10.15 -27.54
C GLN A 677 -1.12 11.23 -26.45
N ASN A 678 -2.10 11.18 -25.52
CA ASN A 678 -2.12 12.08 -24.37
C ASN A 678 -0.91 11.89 -23.45
N LEU A 679 -0.45 10.65 -23.26
CA LEU A 679 0.78 10.37 -22.51
C LEU A 679 1.98 11.04 -23.18
N VAL A 680 2.14 10.87 -24.50
CA VAL A 680 3.25 11.48 -25.25
C VAL A 680 3.25 13.00 -25.10
N GLN A 681 2.10 13.64 -25.30
CA GLN A 681 1.96 15.10 -25.18
C GLN A 681 2.25 15.60 -23.76
N ASN A 682 1.69 14.94 -22.74
CA ASN A 682 1.87 15.34 -21.35
C ASN A 682 3.32 15.18 -20.89
N VAL A 683 3.96 14.06 -21.23
CA VAL A 683 5.38 13.82 -20.93
C VAL A 683 6.25 14.84 -21.66
N SER A 684 6.01 15.10 -22.94
CA SER A 684 6.79 16.07 -23.73
C SER A 684 6.73 17.48 -23.16
N ARG A 685 5.51 17.94 -22.79
CA ARG A 685 5.28 19.22 -22.13
C ARG A 685 5.95 19.28 -20.75
N ARG A 686 5.85 18.21 -19.96
CA ARG A 686 6.48 18.11 -18.63
C ARG A 686 8.00 18.25 -18.73
N LEU A 687 8.60 17.63 -19.74
CA LEU A 687 10.03 17.70 -20.03
C LEU A 687 10.49 19.03 -20.68
N GLY A 688 9.56 19.91 -21.02
CA GLY A 688 9.83 21.24 -21.58
C GLY A 688 10.10 21.28 -23.09
N PHE A 689 9.66 20.26 -23.83
CA PHE A 689 9.69 20.27 -25.28
C PHE A 689 8.42 20.93 -25.84
N LEU A 690 8.59 21.71 -26.93
CA LEU A 690 7.50 22.36 -27.65
C LEU A 690 6.90 21.47 -28.75
N TYR A 691 7.38 20.24 -28.84
CA TYR A 691 6.99 19.22 -29.81
C TYR A 691 6.92 17.88 -29.09
N ASP A 692 6.21 16.93 -29.69
CA ASP A 692 6.10 15.58 -29.14
C ASP A 692 7.45 14.85 -29.22
N VAL A 693 7.94 14.44 -28.06
CA VAL A 693 9.13 13.60 -27.92
C VAL A 693 8.83 12.26 -28.59
N PRO A 694 9.75 11.71 -29.41
CA PRO A 694 9.54 10.42 -30.07
C PRO A 694 9.17 9.33 -29.07
N LYS A 695 8.19 8.50 -29.42
CA LYS A 695 7.69 7.43 -28.53
C LYS A 695 8.79 6.47 -28.09
N GLU A 696 9.77 6.21 -28.96
CA GLU A 696 10.92 5.35 -28.69
C GLU A 696 11.74 5.89 -27.52
N LEU A 697 11.89 7.22 -27.43
CA LEU A 697 12.59 7.86 -26.34
C LEU A 697 11.78 7.80 -25.04
N ILE A 698 10.46 8.00 -25.11
CA ILE A 698 9.56 7.83 -23.96
C ILE A 698 9.61 6.40 -23.42
N LEU A 699 9.60 5.41 -24.30
CA LEU A 699 9.76 4.00 -23.92
C LEU A 699 11.15 3.72 -23.32
N THR A 700 12.20 4.37 -23.82
CA THR A 700 13.55 4.27 -23.26
C THR A 700 13.62 4.87 -21.84
N ILE A 701 12.96 6.01 -21.60
CA ILE A 701 12.79 6.60 -20.24
C ILE A 701 12.05 5.63 -19.32
N TYR A 702 10.97 5.01 -19.80
CA TYR A 702 10.22 4.01 -19.05
C TYR A 702 11.09 2.78 -18.72
N ASP A 703 11.89 2.31 -19.67
CA ASP A 703 12.81 1.20 -19.49
C ASP A 703 13.86 1.50 -18.43
N ILE A 704 14.55 2.64 -18.46
CA ILE A 704 15.52 2.96 -17.41
C ILE A 704 14.85 3.10 -16.03
N CYS A 705 13.65 3.67 -15.97
CA CYS A 705 12.88 3.82 -14.73
C CYS A 705 12.63 2.44 -14.08
N ARG A 706 12.13 1.48 -14.86
CA ARG A 706 11.80 0.15 -14.35
C ARG A 706 13.01 -0.73 -14.08
N TYR A 707 14.07 -0.64 -14.90
CA TYR A 707 15.31 -1.35 -14.64
C TYR A 707 16.02 -0.86 -13.39
N GLU A 708 16.17 0.46 -13.20
CA GLU A 708 16.78 0.99 -11.96
C GLU A 708 15.95 0.65 -10.73
N LYS A 709 14.62 0.61 -10.87
CA LYS A 709 13.73 0.18 -9.80
C LYS A 709 13.89 -1.31 -9.48
N ALA A 710 14.09 -2.16 -10.49
CA ALA A 710 14.36 -3.58 -10.32
C ALA A 710 15.75 -3.85 -9.74
N TRP A 711 16.80 -3.19 -10.25
CA TRP A 711 18.16 -3.35 -9.75
C TRP A 711 18.34 -2.88 -8.30
N THR A 712 17.54 -1.90 -7.85
CA THR A 712 17.61 -1.37 -6.49
C THR A 712 16.23 -1.02 -5.96
N VAL A 713 15.52 -2.03 -5.44
CA VAL A 713 14.13 -1.92 -4.95
C VAL A 713 13.90 -0.83 -3.89
N THR A 714 14.95 -0.39 -3.19
CA THR A 714 14.89 0.62 -2.13
C THR A 714 15.10 2.06 -2.60
N LYS A 715 15.53 2.28 -3.85
CA LYS A 715 15.75 3.60 -4.46
C LYS A 715 14.62 3.91 -5.45
N LEU A 716 14.35 5.20 -5.67
CA LEU A 716 13.52 5.68 -6.76
C LEU A 716 14.44 6.11 -7.90
N SER A 717 14.13 5.68 -9.13
CA SER A 717 14.83 6.18 -10.32
C SER A 717 14.38 7.62 -10.59
N PRO A 718 15.29 8.58 -10.82
CA PRO A 718 14.94 9.93 -11.24
C PRO A 718 14.11 9.94 -12.54
N TRP A 719 14.34 8.98 -13.42
CA TRP A 719 13.60 8.85 -14.68
C TRP A 719 12.13 8.44 -14.50
N CYS A 720 11.76 7.88 -13.33
CA CYS A 720 10.35 7.61 -13.04
C CYS A 720 9.56 8.90 -12.78
N ALA A 721 10.22 9.99 -12.38
CA ALA A 721 9.57 11.29 -12.16
C ALA A 721 9.01 11.91 -13.44
N VAL A 722 9.44 11.40 -14.60
CA VAL A 722 8.93 11.82 -15.91
C VAL A 722 7.49 11.38 -16.10
N PHE A 723 6.97 10.42 -15.34
CA PHE A 723 5.63 9.88 -15.48
C PHE A 723 4.76 10.08 -14.25
N SER A 724 3.47 10.30 -14.47
CA SER A 724 2.41 10.14 -13.47
C SER A 724 2.04 8.67 -13.30
N LYS A 725 1.31 8.36 -12.22
CA LYS A 725 0.80 7.00 -11.97
C LYS A 725 -0.13 6.50 -13.09
N GLU A 726 -0.96 7.38 -13.66
CA GLU A 726 -1.86 6.99 -14.75
C GLU A 726 -1.11 6.73 -16.05
N GLU A 727 -0.09 7.52 -16.36
CA GLU A 727 0.76 7.30 -17.53
C GLU A 727 1.55 5.98 -17.40
N LEU A 728 2.01 5.61 -16.20
CA LEU A 728 2.63 4.31 -15.96
C LEU A 728 1.64 3.14 -16.14
N ARG A 729 0.34 3.32 -15.86
CA ARG A 729 -0.69 2.30 -16.17
C ARG A 729 -0.95 2.15 -17.66
N VAL A 730 -0.91 3.24 -18.41
CA VAL A 730 -0.99 3.22 -19.88
C VAL A 730 0.20 2.46 -20.48
N LEU A 731 1.41 2.72 -19.98
CA LEU A 731 2.63 2.00 -20.41
C LEU A 731 2.59 0.51 -20.04
N GLU A 732 2.07 0.17 -18.85
CA GLU A 732 1.85 -1.23 -18.48
C GLU A 732 0.84 -1.90 -19.42
N TYR A 733 -0.30 -1.25 -19.72
CA TYR A 733 -1.33 -1.82 -20.59
C TYR A 733 -0.83 -2.05 -22.01
N ARG A 734 -0.02 -1.13 -22.54
CA ARG A 734 0.66 -1.29 -23.83
C ARG A 734 1.47 -2.58 -23.87
N GLU A 735 2.21 -2.88 -22.81
CA GLU A 735 3.02 -4.11 -22.74
C GLU A 735 2.17 -5.35 -22.48
N ASP A 736 1.08 -5.23 -21.72
CA ASP A 736 0.12 -6.30 -21.55
C ASP A 736 -0.52 -6.69 -22.87
N LEU A 737 -0.89 -5.73 -23.73
CA LEU A 737 -1.34 -6.00 -25.11
C LEU A 737 -0.30 -6.77 -25.90
N TYR A 738 0.96 -6.31 -25.88
CA TYR A 738 2.05 -6.98 -26.58
C TYR A 738 2.16 -8.45 -26.17
N TYR A 739 2.21 -8.75 -24.88
CA TYR A 739 2.35 -10.13 -24.39
C TYR A 739 1.06 -10.94 -24.49
N TYR A 740 -0.11 -10.31 -24.41
CA TYR A 740 -1.40 -10.97 -24.63
C TYR A 740 -1.47 -11.61 -26.02
N TYR A 741 -0.99 -10.89 -27.03
CA TYR A 741 -0.93 -11.42 -28.40
C TYR A 741 0.35 -12.21 -28.69
N LYS A 742 1.48 -11.91 -28.05
CA LYS A 742 2.73 -12.64 -28.27
C LYS A 742 2.72 -14.06 -27.70
N ALA A 743 2.24 -14.23 -26.47
CA ALA A 743 2.32 -15.48 -25.72
C ALA A 743 1.06 -15.77 -24.86
N GLY A 744 0.05 -14.91 -24.95
CA GLY A 744 -1.20 -15.01 -24.20
C GLY A 744 -2.39 -15.49 -25.03
N TYR A 745 -3.59 -15.19 -24.53
CA TYR A 745 -4.87 -15.58 -25.13
C TYR A 745 -5.21 -14.89 -26.45
N GLY A 746 -4.40 -13.94 -26.92
CA GLY A 746 -4.64 -13.24 -28.19
C GLY A 746 -4.41 -14.09 -29.43
N ARG A 747 -3.72 -15.23 -29.30
CA ARG A 747 -3.54 -16.20 -30.40
C ARG A 747 -3.68 -17.63 -29.88
N GLU A 748 -4.46 -18.45 -30.59
CA GLU A 748 -4.71 -19.84 -30.19
C GLU A 748 -3.44 -20.71 -30.20
N ILE A 749 -2.48 -20.42 -31.09
CA ILE A 749 -1.20 -21.13 -31.17
C ILE A 749 -0.39 -21.04 -29.87
N ASN A 750 -0.51 -19.95 -29.11
CA ASN A 750 0.21 -19.78 -27.84
C ASN A 750 -0.19 -20.84 -26.81
N ALA A 751 -1.49 -21.19 -26.77
CA ALA A 751 -2.00 -22.26 -25.91
C ALA A 751 -1.46 -23.64 -26.34
N GLN A 752 -1.22 -23.85 -27.64
CA GLN A 752 -0.64 -25.10 -28.16
C GLN A 752 0.85 -25.22 -27.82
N LEU A 753 1.58 -24.09 -27.85
CA LEU A 753 3.01 -24.06 -27.53
C LEU A 753 3.31 -24.32 -26.06
N GLY A 754 2.40 -23.99 -25.14
CA GLY A 754 2.53 -24.34 -23.72
C GLY A 754 2.17 -25.79 -23.40
N CYS A 755 1.59 -26.54 -24.34
CA CYS A 755 1.14 -27.90 -24.09
C CYS A 755 2.28 -28.89 -23.81
N THR A 756 3.49 -28.66 -24.31
CA THR A 756 4.66 -29.52 -24.04
C THR A 756 5.02 -29.51 -22.56
N LEU A 757 5.03 -28.33 -21.94
CA LEU A 757 5.24 -28.14 -20.51
C LEU A 757 4.09 -28.71 -19.67
N LEU A 758 2.84 -28.54 -20.12
CA LEU A 758 1.68 -29.17 -19.48
C LEU A 758 1.78 -30.71 -19.55
N GLN A 759 2.17 -31.25 -20.70
CA GLN A 759 2.33 -32.69 -20.90
C GLN A 759 3.42 -33.26 -20.01
N ASP A 760 4.56 -32.57 -19.90
CA ASP A 760 5.65 -32.94 -19.00
C ASP A 760 5.17 -33.02 -17.53
N MET A 761 4.57 -31.94 -17.03
CA MET A 761 4.02 -31.90 -15.66
C MET A 761 2.99 -33.01 -15.41
N MET A 762 2.05 -33.20 -16.34
CA MET A 762 0.99 -34.23 -16.21
C MET A 762 1.56 -35.65 -16.25
N ASN A 763 2.59 -35.90 -17.08
CA ASN A 763 3.29 -37.19 -17.13
C ASN A 763 3.97 -37.52 -15.80
N HIS A 764 4.64 -36.55 -15.19
CA HIS A 764 5.26 -36.71 -13.88
C HIS A 764 4.20 -37.02 -12.80
N PHE A 765 3.10 -36.27 -12.76
CA PHE A 765 2.02 -36.51 -11.81
C PHE A 765 1.26 -37.84 -12.03
N TRP A 766 1.11 -38.32 -13.28
CA TRP A 766 0.54 -39.64 -13.55
C TRP A 766 1.40 -40.77 -12.97
N LYS A 767 2.72 -40.67 -13.12
CA LYS A 767 3.64 -41.67 -12.53
C LYS A 767 3.57 -41.63 -11.00
N MET A 768 3.45 -40.43 -10.41
CA MET A 768 3.27 -40.27 -8.96
C MET A 768 1.95 -40.89 -8.44
N GLU A 769 0.88 -40.81 -9.22
CA GLU A 769 -0.40 -41.47 -8.93
C GLU A 769 -0.28 -42.99 -8.94
N GLN A 770 0.37 -43.56 -9.97
CA GLN A 770 0.40 -45.01 -10.20
C GLN A 770 1.21 -45.80 -9.17
N ASP A 771 2.04 -45.12 -8.37
CA ASP A 771 2.82 -45.68 -7.25
C ASP A 771 3.59 -46.97 -7.59
N THR A 772 4.04 -47.10 -8.85
CA THR A 772 4.64 -48.34 -9.34
C THR A 772 6.15 -48.45 -9.11
N ASP A 773 6.89 -47.38 -8.82
CA ASP A 773 8.29 -47.46 -8.39
C ASP A 773 8.81 -46.12 -7.84
N SER A 774 9.63 -46.17 -6.78
CA SER A 774 10.18 -45.03 -6.01
C SER A 774 11.17 -44.11 -6.75
N ASN A 775 11.20 -44.15 -8.08
CA ASN A 775 12.23 -43.54 -8.92
C ASN A 775 11.82 -42.20 -9.54
N GLU A 776 10.61 -41.72 -9.28
CA GLU A 776 10.20 -40.42 -9.80
C GLU A 776 10.81 -39.26 -9.00
N PRO A 777 11.30 -38.19 -9.66
CA PRO A 777 11.93 -37.06 -8.97
C PRO A 777 10.98 -36.41 -7.96
N LYS A 778 11.50 -36.02 -6.80
CA LYS A 778 10.76 -35.27 -5.78
C LYS A 778 10.61 -33.79 -6.15
N GLY A 779 11.58 -33.24 -6.87
CA GLY A 779 11.59 -31.85 -7.31
C GLY A 779 12.02 -31.72 -8.77
N ILE A 780 11.23 -31.02 -9.57
CA ILE A 780 11.49 -30.76 -10.98
C ILE A 780 11.46 -29.26 -11.16
N PHE A 781 12.61 -28.67 -11.49
CA PHE A 781 12.78 -27.23 -11.55
C PHE A 781 13.35 -26.83 -12.90
N TYR A 782 12.53 -26.14 -13.68
CA TYR A 782 12.85 -25.67 -15.02
C TYR A 782 13.00 -24.16 -15.04
N PHE A 783 14.05 -23.67 -15.71
CA PHE A 783 14.34 -22.25 -15.86
C PHE A 783 14.33 -21.88 -17.34
N SER A 784 13.35 -21.05 -17.73
CA SER A 784 13.17 -20.60 -19.11
C SER A 784 12.86 -19.10 -19.16
N ASP A 785 12.30 -18.62 -20.26
CA ASP A 785 11.89 -17.24 -20.45
C ASP A 785 10.40 -17.00 -20.19
N ILE A 786 10.04 -15.72 -20.19
CA ILE A 786 8.66 -15.26 -19.96
C ILE A 786 7.67 -15.74 -21.02
N VAL A 787 8.11 -16.02 -22.25
CA VAL A 787 7.23 -16.47 -23.34
C VAL A 787 6.78 -17.90 -23.05
N SER A 788 7.70 -18.78 -22.67
CA SER A 788 7.38 -20.15 -22.29
C SER A 788 6.48 -20.23 -21.05
N LEU A 789 6.74 -19.39 -20.04
CA LEU A 789 5.84 -19.29 -18.88
C LEU A 789 4.44 -18.84 -19.29
N GLN A 790 4.30 -17.76 -20.06
CA GLN A 790 3.00 -17.23 -20.47
C GLN A 790 2.22 -18.18 -21.40
N ASN A 791 2.92 -18.89 -22.30
CA ASN A 791 2.31 -19.96 -23.10
C ASN A 791 1.70 -21.04 -22.21
N LEU A 792 2.44 -21.51 -21.19
CA LEU A 792 1.93 -22.49 -20.23
C LEU A 792 0.73 -21.96 -19.42
N LEU A 793 0.77 -20.71 -18.95
CA LEU A 793 -0.37 -20.08 -18.27
C LEU A 793 -1.60 -20.03 -19.18
N THR A 794 -1.39 -19.75 -20.46
CA THR A 794 -2.44 -19.75 -21.49
C THR A 794 -3.04 -21.14 -21.65
N THR A 795 -2.22 -22.18 -21.78
CA THR A 795 -2.67 -23.58 -21.84
C THR A 795 -3.46 -24.00 -20.60
N LEU A 796 -3.04 -23.55 -19.42
CA LEU A 796 -3.70 -23.84 -18.14
C LEU A 796 -4.96 -23.00 -17.89
N ASN A 797 -5.25 -22.04 -18.78
CA ASN A 797 -6.36 -21.09 -18.64
C ASN A 797 -6.28 -20.24 -17.35
N ILE A 798 -5.06 -19.92 -16.89
CA ILE A 798 -4.78 -19.11 -15.71
C ILE A 798 -4.82 -17.61 -16.04
N ASN A 799 -5.54 -16.82 -15.23
CA ASN A 799 -5.66 -15.37 -15.41
C ASN A 799 -6.26 -14.94 -16.77
N LYS A 800 -7.14 -15.77 -17.35
CA LYS A 800 -7.91 -15.41 -18.54
C LYS A 800 -8.96 -14.36 -18.22
N ASP A 801 -9.02 -13.32 -19.04
CA ASP A 801 -10.04 -12.29 -18.96
C ASP A 801 -11.38 -12.73 -19.56
N GLN A 802 -12.47 -12.19 -19.03
CA GLN A 802 -13.81 -12.36 -19.62
C GLN A 802 -13.93 -11.66 -20.97
N MET A 803 -13.20 -10.55 -21.16
CA MET A 803 -13.15 -9.79 -22.40
C MET A 803 -11.72 -9.80 -22.93
N GLN A 804 -11.57 -10.00 -24.24
CA GLN A 804 -10.28 -9.93 -24.90
C GLN A 804 -9.63 -8.54 -24.73
N LEU A 805 -8.33 -8.49 -24.45
CA LEU A 805 -7.58 -7.24 -24.38
C LEU A 805 -7.39 -6.69 -25.79
N THR A 806 -7.76 -5.43 -26.03
CA THR A 806 -7.60 -4.75 -27.32
C THR A 806 -7.12 -3.31 -27.12
N ALA A 807 -6.69 -2.68 -28.21
CA ALA A 807 -6.33 -1.27 -28.25
C ALA A 807 -7.44 -0.34 -27.76
N PHE A 808 -8.71 -0.72 -27.92
CA PHE A 808 -9.85 0.18 -27.73
C PHE A 808 -10.54 0.05 -26.38
N ASN A 809 -10.15 -0.91 -25.54
CA ASN A 809 -10.85 -1.21 -24.29
C ASN A 809 -10.05 -0.97 -23.01
N TYR A 810 -8.92 -0.25 -23.06
CA TYR A 810 -8.10 0.10 -21.88
C TYR A 810 -8.91 0.49 -20.63
N LYS A 811 -9.90 1.39 -20.79
CA LYS A 811 -10.74 1.88 -19.67
C LYS A 811 -11.60 0.78 -19.03
N HIS A 812 -12.04 -0.20 -19.81
CA HIS A 812 -12.78 -1.37 -19.31
C HIS A 812 -11.84 -2.42 -18.71
N MET A 813 -10.58 -2.46 -19.13
CA MET A 813 -9.55 -3.41 -18.71
C MET A 813 -8.74 -2.96 -17.48
N ALA A 814 -9.27 -2.03 -16.68
CA ALA A 814 -8.63 -1.57 -15.45
C ALA A 814 -8.51 -2.68 -14.37
N LYS A 815 -9.36 -3.71 -14.41
CA LYS A 815 -9.35 -4.89 -13.51
C LYS A 815 -8.95 -6.18 -14.22
N ARG A 816 -8.27 -6.08 -15.37
CA ARG A 816 -7.85 -7.24 -16.16
C ARG A 816 -7.05 -8.25 -15.34
N GLN A 817 -7.25 -9.53 -15.65
CA GLN A 817 -6.54 -10.64 -15.05
C GLN A 817 -5.20 -10.86 -15.76
N TRP A 818 -5.16 -10.69 -17.08
CA TRP A 818 -3.93 -10.70 -17.86
C TRP A 818 -3.15 -9.42 -17.65
N ARG A 819 -2.30 -9.43 -16.62
CA ARG A 819 -1.48 -8.30 -16.22
C ARG A 819 -0.06 -8.76 -15.95
N THR A 820 0.85 -8.48 -16.87
CA THR A 820 2.21 -9.01 -16.92
C THR A 820 3.03 -8.72 -15.66
N SER A 821 2.76 -7.60 -14.97
CA SER A 821 3.39 -7.28 -13.69
C SER A 821 3.05 -8.26 -12.56
N PHE A 822 1.97 -9.03 -12.67
CA PHE A 822 1.59 -10.06 -11.71
C PHE A 822 1.87 -11.47 -12.20
N ILE A 823 1.60 -11.76 -13.48
CA ILE A 823 1.69 -13.12 -14.02
C ILE A 823 3.09 -13.48 -14.52
N SER A 824 3.88 -12.47 -14.92
CA SER A 824 5.21 -12.69 -15.49
C SER A 824 6.19 -11.55 -15.14
N PRO A 825 6.31 -11.14 -13.86
CA PRO A 825 7.39 -10.24 -13.44
C PRO A 825 8.76 -10.92 -13.62
N ILE A 826 9.82 -10.18 -13.28
CA ILE A 826 11.15 -10.77 -13.07
C ILE A 826 11.05 -11.87 -12.00
N ALA A 827 11.77 -12.98 -12.18
CA ALA A 827 11.72 -14.18 -11.33
C ALA A 827 10.33 -14.79 -11.14
N ALA A 828 9.39 -14.53 -12.07
CA ALA A 828 8.10 -15.20 -12.09
C ALA A 828 8.27 -16.72 -12.10
N ASN A 829 7.36 -17.41 -11.43
CA ASN A 829 7.36 -18.85 -11.34
C ASN A 829 5.95 -19.38 -11.26
N LEU A 830 5.72 -20.51 -11.92
CA LEU A 830 4.56 -21.36 -11.72
C LEU A 830 5.04 -22.62 -11.00
N ILE A 831 4.46 -22.89 -9.83
CA ILE A 831 4.76 -24.06 -9.02
C ILE A 831 3.48 -24.91 -8.95
N ALA A 832 3.60 -26.19 -9.29
CA ALA A 832 2.55 -27.19 -9.10
C ALA A 832 3.02 -28.23 -8.09
N THR A 833 2.19 -28.53 -7.10
CA THR A 833 2.51 -29.50 -6.05
C THR A 833 1.49 -30.63 -6.05
N PHE A 834 1.98 -31.87 -6.13
CA PHE A 834 1.16 -33.08 -6.03
C PHE A 834 1.13 -33.60 -4.60
N TYR A 835 -0.06 -33.94 -4.11
CA TYR A 835 -0.32 -34.43 -2.77
C TYR A 835 -0.97 -35.81 -2.79
N LYS A 836 -0.57 -36.66 -1.83
CA LYS A 836 -1.30 -37.87 -1.44
C LYS A 836 -1.97 -37.64 -0.09
N CYS A 837 -3.27 -37.89 -0.02
CA CYS A 837 -4.15 -37.59 1.11
C CYS A 837 -4.80 -38.86 1.65
N ASP A 838 -5.17 -38.83 2.94
CA ASP A 838 -5.78 -39.97 3.65
C ASP A 838 -7.27 -40.19 3.30
N SER A 839 -7.73 -39.67 2.16
CA SER A 839 -9.11 -39.79 1.67
C SER A 839 -9.31 -41.10 0.89
N ILE A 840 -10.35 -41.85 1.25
CA ILE A 840 -10.69 -43.14 0.62
C ILE A 840 -11.14 -42.97 -0.84
N ASN A 841 -11.82 -41.87 -1.18
CA ASN A 841 -12.43 -41.68 -2.50
C ASN A 841 -11.58 -40.80 -3.44
N GLN A 842 -10.76 -39.90 -2.89
CA GLN A 842 -9.98 -38.92 -3.66
C GLN A 842 -8.59 -38.75 -3.02
N PRO A 843 -7.72 -39.77 -3.12
CA PRO A 843 -6.44 -39.78 -2.43
C PRO A 843 -5.41 -38.83 -3.04
N ASN A 844 -5.60 -38.35 -4.28
CA ASN A 844 -4.60 -37.55 -4.99
C ASN A 844 -5.12 -36.14 -5.26
N LYS A 845 -4.33 -35.13 -4.91
CA LYS A 845 -4.70 -33.71 -5.10
C LYS A 845 -3.53 -32.90 -5.67
N VAL A 846 -3.82 -31.78 -6.34
CA VAL A 846 -2.83 -30.88 -6.93
C VAL A 846 -3.14 -29.44 -6.56
N MET A 847 -2.10 -28.65 -6.29
CA MET A 847 -2.22 -27.21 -6.04
C MET A 847 -1.27 -26.43 -6.92
N PHE A 848 -1.70 -25.26 -7.41
CA PHE A 848 -0.92 -24.38 -8.28
C PHE A 848 -0.64 -23.04 -7.61
N TYR A 849 0.57 -22.52 -7.83
CA TYR A 849 1.00 -21.21 -7.34
C TYR A 849 1.67 -20.42 -8.45
N LEU A 850 1.26 -19.18 -8.68
CA LEU A 850 1.86 -18.25 -9.62
C LEU A 850 2.49 -17.07 -8.86
N ALA A 851 3.79 -16.85 -9.05
CA ALA A 851 4.59 -15.92 -8.27
C ALA A 851 4.41 -16.15 -6.74
N GLU A 852 4.41 -17.43 -6.34
CA GLU A 852 4.15 -17.92 -4.98
C GLU A 852 2.75 -17.58 -4.42
N LYS A 853 1.80 -17.12 -5.23
CA LYS A 853 0.40 -16.90 -4.86
C LYS A 853 -0.47 -18.05 -5.34
N LEU A 854 -1.39 -18.49 -4.50
CA LEU A 854 -2.35 -19.56 -4.83
C LEU A 854 -3.14 -19.21 -6.11
N VAL A 855 -3.21 -20.15 -7.04
CA VAL A 855 -4.02 -20.05 -8.26
C VAL A 855 -5.37 -20.71 -8.00
N LEU A 856 -6.44 -19.93 -8.18
CA LEU A 856 -7.81 -20.42 -8.08
C LEU A 856 -8.27 -20.90 -9.45
N LEU A 857 -8.19 -22.21 -9.69
CA LEU A 857 -8.78 -22.84 -10.86
C LEU A 857 -10.26 -23.14 -10.59
N ASP A 858 -11.12 -22.80 -11.54
CA ASP A 858 -12.54 -23.20 -11.49
C ASP A 858 -12.66 -24.71 -11.24
N GLY A 859 -13.54 -25.10 -10.32
CA GLY A 859 -13.77 -26.50 -9.93
C GLY A 859 -12.86 -27.03 -8.82
N CYS A 860 -11.99 -26.19 -8.23
CA CYS A 860 -11.13 -26.56 -7.11
C CYS A 860 -11.53 -25.84 -5.81
N ASP A 861 -11.43 -26.53 -4.67
CA ASP A 861 -11.77 -25.98 -3.36
C ASP A 861 -10.57 -25.24 -2.77
N VAL A 862 -10.67 -23.91 -2.66
CA VAL A 862 -9.58 -23.05 -2.12
C VAL A 862 -8.25 -23.35 -2.83
N GLY A 863 -8.29 -23.55 -4.15
CA GLY A 863 -7.11 -23.83 -5.00
C GLY A 863 -6.55 -25.25 -4.93
N LEU A 864 -7.06 -26.10 -4.03
CA LEU A 864 -6.72 -27.52 -3.98
C LEU A 864 -7.65 -28.32 -4.90
N CYS A 865 -7.08 -28.89 -5.96
CA CYS A 865 -7.82 -29.59 -6.99
C CYS A 865 -7.72 -31.10 -6.82
N ASP A 866 -8.83 -31.83 -7.01
CA ASP A 866 -8.76 -33.28 -7.15
C ASP A 866 -7.97 -33.66 -8.40
N TRP A 867 -7.08 -34.65 -8.27
CA TRP A 867 -6.28 -35.09 -9.42
C TRP A 867 -7.15 -35.63 -10.57
N GLU A 868 -8.25 -36.30 -10.26
CA GLU A 868 -9.23 -36.73 -11.26
C GLU A 868 -9.86 -35.54 -12.01
N TYR A 869 -10.14 -34.45 -11.31
CA TYR A 869 -10.65 -33.23 -11.93
C TYR A 869 -9.60 -32.61 -12.88
N ILE A 870 -8.33 -32.55 -12.45
CA ILE A 870 -7.22 -32.06 -13.28
C ILE A 870 -7.07 -32.92 -14.55
N LYS A 871 -7.13 -34.25 -14.43
CA LYS A 871 -7.14 -35.16 -15.60
C LYS A 871 -8.34 -34.88 -16.51
N GLN A 872 -9.55 -34.75 -15.98
CA GLN A 872 -10.73 -34.45 -16.79
C GLN A 872 -10.59 -33.11 -17.54
N LYS A 873 -10.03 -32.09 -16.89
CA LYS A 873 -9.83 -30.76 -17.45
C LYS A 873 -8.78 -30.72 -18.55
N PHE A 874 -7.63 -31.38 -18.34
CA PHE A 874 -6.46 -31.21 -19.23
C PHE A 874 -6.19 -32.39 -20.17
N ASN A 875 -6.73 -33.59 -19.95
CA ASN A 875 -6.59 -34.70 -20.91
C ASN A 875 -7.14 -34.36 -22.31
N PRO A 876 -8.28 -33.66 -22.45
CA PRO A 876 -8.75 -33.21 -23.76
C PRO A 876 -7.76 -32.27 -24.44
N VAL A 877 -7.12 -31.37 -23.68
CA VAL A 877 -6.09 -30.44 -24.19
C VAL A 877 -4.87 -31.22 -24.67
N LEU A 878 -4.39 -32.19 -23.88
CA LEU A 878 -3.25 -33.04 -24.20
C LEU A 878 -3.48 -33.93 -25.44
N LYS A 879 -4.72 -34.40 -25.67
CA LYS A 879 -5.05 -35.17 -26.89
C LYS A 879 -4.91 -34.35 -28.18
N HIS A 880 -5.06 -33.03 -28.08
CA HIS A 880 -4.91 -32.10 -29.20
C HIS A 880 -3.57 -31.35 -29.15
N CYS A 881 -2.67 -31.73 -28.24
CA CYS A 881 -1.30 -31.23 -28.19
C CYS A 881 -0.50 -31.84 -29.33
N SER A 882 -0.38 -31.10 -30.44
CA SER A 882 0.43 -31.50 -31.58
C SER A 882 1.34 -30.37 -32.01
N LEU A 883 2.65 -30.62 -32.00
CA LEU A 883 3.64 -29.71 -32.58
C LEU A 883 3.60 -29.66 -34.12
N ASN A 884 2.72 -30.45 -34.76
CA ASN A 884 2.56 -30.43 -36.22
C ASN A 884 2.14 -29.05 -36.74
N VAL A 885 1.45 -28.24 -35.92
CA VAL A 885 1.09 -26.86 -36.26
C VAL A 885 2.33 -26.00 -36.52
N CYS A 886 3.47 -26.31 -35.89
CA CYS A 886 4.71 -25.58 -36.12
C CYS A 886 5.40 -25.91 -37.46
N TRP A 887 5.07 -27.05 -38.08
CA TRP A 887 5.80 -27.60 -39.23
C TRP A 887 4.95 -27.74 -40.50
N ASN A 888 3.61 -27.71 -40.41
CA ASN A 888 2.70 -27.79 -41.56
C ASN A 888 2.13 -26.41 -41.94
N GLY A 889 2.88 -25.63 -42.72
CA GLY A 889 2.49 -24.31 -43.23
C GLY A 889 1.42 -24.30 -44.34
N ASN A 890 0.52 -25.28 -44.42
CA ASN A 890 -0.58 -25.33 -45.41
C ASN A 890 -1.85 -25.91 -44.76
N GLY A 891 -2.46 -25.16 -43.86
CA GLY A 891 -3.78 -25.44 -43.33
C GLY A 891 -4.54 -24.13 -43.21
N ALA A 892 -5.42 -23.85 -44.17
CA ALA A 892 -6.39 -22.78 -44.05
C ALA A 892 -7.06 -22.88 -42.67
N ALA A 893 -7.13 -21.75 -41.96
CA ALA A 893 -7.88 -21.63 -40.72
C ALA A 893 -9.26 -22.25 -40.92
N ALA A 894 -9.49 -23.41 -40.30
CA ALA A 894 -10.82 -23.98 -40.21
C ALA A 894 -11.61 -23.10 -39.23
N TYR A 895 -12.13 -21.99 -39.74
CA TYR A 895 -13.31 -21.35 -39.19
C TYR A 895 -14.36 -22.44 -39.09
N ILE A 896 -14.63 -22.96 -37.90
CA ILE A 896 -15.87 -23.67 -37.60
C ILE A 896 -16.85 -22.55 -37.29
N PRO A 897 -17.75 -22.15 -38.21
CA PRO A 897 -18.81 -21.24 -37.84
C PRO A 897 -19.72 -22.03 -36.92
N ASN A 898 -19.98 -21.48 -35.74
CA ASN A 898 -20.91 -22.03 -34.78
C ASN A 898 -22.34 -21.92 -35.35
N PHE A 899 -22.68 -22.80 -36.30
CA PHE A 899 -23.94 -22.79 -37.06
C PHE A 899 -25.18 -23.12 -36.21
N VAL A 900 -24.98 -23.45 -34.93
CA VAL A 900 -26.05 -23.84 -34.00
C VAL A 900 -26.70 -22.64 -33.31
N LEU A 901 -26.01 -21.50 -33.16
CA LEU A 901 -26.59 -20.33 -32.49
C LEU A 901 -27.41 -19.39 -33.40
N VAL A 902 -27.12 -19.36 -34.70
CA VAL A 902 -27.87 -18.52 -35.66
C VAL A 902 -29.22 -19.15 -36.03
N LEU A 903 -29.34 -20.48 -36.01
CA LEU A 903 -30.61 -21.17 -36.28
C LEU A 903 -31.59 -21.07 -35.08
N LEU A 904 -31.11 -20.97 -33.85
CA LEU A 904 -31.97 -20.84 -32.67
C LEU A 904 -32.52 -19.42 -32.46
N LEU A 905 -31.80 -18.38 -32.92
CA LEU A 905 -32.29 -16.99 -32.89
C LEU A 905 -33.30 -16.68 -34.01
N CYS A 906 -33.25 -17.39 -35.14
CA CYS A 906 -34.21 -17.23 -36.23
C CYS A 906 -35.55 -17.96 -36.00
N PHE A 907 -35.60 -18.97 -35.12
CA PHE A 907 -36.85 -19.69 -34.82
C PHE A 907 -37.72 -19.03 -33.73
N SER A 908 -37.15 -18.17 -32.88
CA SER A 908 -37.89 -17.44 -31.84
C SER A 908 -38.58 -16.16 -32.32
N LEU A 909 -38.33 -15.70 -33.55
CA LEU A 909 -38.91 -14.45 -34.09
C LEU A 909 -40.09 -14.66 -35.07
N VAL A 910 -40.54 -15.91 -35.30
CA VAL A 910 -41.66 -16.22 -36.21
C VAL A 910 -42.95 -16.66 -35.49
N PHE A 911 -42.95 -16.80 -34.17
CA PHE A 911 -44.14 -17.22 -33.39
C PHE A 911 -44.58 -16.21 -32.31
N VAL A 912 -44.58 -14.91 -32.61
CA VAL A 912 -45.47 -13.94 -31.91
C VAL A 912 -45.95 -12.86 -32.90
N ARG A 913 -46.80 -13.27 -33.83
CA ARG A 913 -47.76 -12.39 -34.52
C ARG A 913 -49.01 -13.21 -34.86
N LYS A 914 -49.86 -13.40 -33.86
CA LYS A 914 -51.32 -13.38 -33.94
C LYS A 914 -51.91 -13.25 -32.56
#